data_AF-A0A7S1WAD2-F1
#
_entry.id   AF-A0A7S1WAD2-F1
#
_cell.length_a   1.000
_cell.length_b   1.000
_cell.length_c   1.000
_cell.angle_alpha   90.00
_cell.angle_beta   90.00
_cell.angle_gamma   90.00
#
_symmetry.space_group_name_H-M   'P 1'
#
loop_
_entity.id
_entity.type
_entity.pdbx_description
1 polymer ?
#
loop_
_entity_poly.entity_id
_entity_poly.type
_entity_poly.pdbx_seq_one_letter_code
_entity_poly.pdbx_strand_id
1 'polypeptide(L)'
;TVSVLYWQRTIKLACVLYFCCFRLACNTLCIPAIMLRRAIQSHVRPAAAVAGVRAIHTDPAQRLVVPRDMHVEEMRYPTVFKGLTYTTDIFGVAWPTKAQQDLLTRIWNRDCFLPTKPAAALTGTPFAVISDIASQQAIELKDGGRGLVAKNELRSTVRRLIVEQESEKRLFDAFLGHLRSFEKNPTDEGAQLISNVAFWCQWLIRGVLFEGKIHDQKFTDAVVPAPLSTLAFAANAALGRHQIEFVYDDYTLKAANFPTHRTFEDVDYNDPADILKFIAEIDTPVGFVDMAGGKPEHNFRHNHSLMEQQMRRAFIGWEKMQDKNIDGDGLVAAWADIAVAAERSHRVFNTMMTNTPADSYPLIRLPIKGVRGACGNVFPPNGVFYEGCGTQPFQMPSDSDAAVAAAAKDGADLATMTGAYVDREFGQTGANSSMYKWLDIFVGVTKQRSAYALTPAQRDKMRRVVRGEDDAGSLGENPIDSMQRAFDLLTRPAVHLHELATVAEKVETGPFLHHKSDPRLKDLWELAAFERFQAAFYVASHRNVHGKYVLKMIYQTKPVGGQSRAEGTGGSTPPFLKTFFDQTFGPAMTLSDELLRDGRPEVLGSARLDTINAMRAQLEREMQAMTRVQQKGLELEKAERASAHA
;
A
#
# COMPACT_ATOMS: atom_id res chain seq x y z
N THR A 1 -13.37 75.89 18.21
CA THR A 1 -13.23 74.51 18.76
C THR A 1 -14.37 73.58 18.37
N VAL A 2 -15.05 73.79 17.22
CA VAL A 2 -16.15 72.92 16.73
C VAL A 2 -15.83 72.26 15.37
N SER A 3 -14.73 72.62 14.71
CA SER A 3 -14.40 72.09 13.37
C SER A 3 -13.52 70.83 13.35
N VAL A 4 -12.90 70.44 14.48
CA VAL A 4 -11.99 69.26 14.55
C VAL A 4 -12.76 67.97 14.93
N LEU A 5 -13.88 68.11 15.64
CA LEU A 5 -14.75 66.99 16.04
C LEU A 5 -15.62 66.46 14.89
N TYR A 6 -15.91 67.28 13.88
CA TYR A 6 -16.67 66.84 12.70
C TYR A 6 -15.81 65.99 11.76
N TRP A 7 -14.55 66.41 11.51
CA TRP A 7 -13.60 65.69 10.66
C TRP A 7 -13.19 64.31 11.22
N GLN A 8 -13.02 64.19 12.54
CA GLN A 8 -12.72 62.88 13.16
C GLN A 8 -13.92 61.92 13.16
N ARG A 9 -15.16 62.42 13.13
CA ARG A 9 -16.37 61.57 13.00
C ARG A 9 -16.59 61.12 11.56
N THR A 10 -16.31 61.95 10.56
CA THR A 10 -16.43 61.57 9.14
C THR A 10 -15.38 60.54 8.72
N ILE A 11 -14.15 60.62 9.25
CA ILE A 11 -13.09 59.62 9.00
C ILE A 11 -13.40 58.29 9.71
N LYS A 12 -13.93 58.31 10.94
CA LYS A 12 -14.35 57.07 11.62
C LYS A 12 -15.54 56.40 10.93
N LEU A 13 -16.49 57.16 10.40
CA LEU A 13 -17.62 56.60 9.65
C LEU A 13 -17.17 56.06 8.28
N ALA A 14 -16.24 56.72 7.60
CA ALA A 14 -15.64 56.25 6.35
C ALA A 14 -14.78 54.98 6.55
N CYS A 15 -14.02 54.88 7.64
CA CYS A 15 -13.26 53.67 7.96
C CYS A 15 -14.16 52.49 8.36
N VAL A 16 -15.28 52.72 9.05
CA VAL A 16 -16.25 51.67 9.39
C VAL A 16 -17.06 51.23 8.16
N LEU A 17 -17.45 52.15 7.28
CA LEU A 17 -18.08 51.81 6.00
C LEU A 17 -17.12 51.09 5.06
N TYR A 18 -15.84 51.48 5.01
CA TYR A 18 -14.82 50.75 4.25
C TYR A 18 -14.58 49.35 4.81
N PHE A 19 -14.51 49.17 6.14
CA PHE A 19 -14.38 47.84 6.75
C PHE A 19 -15.63 46.96 6.60
N CYS A 20 -16.83 47.55 6.63
CA CYS A 20 -18.09 46.83 6.42
C CYS A 20 -18.31 46.45 4.94
N CYS A 21 -17.95 47.32 4.00
CA CYS A 21 -17.98 47.02 2.56
C CYS A 21 -16.87 46.03 2.17
N PHE A 22 -15.68 46.09 2.79
CA PHE A 22 -14.62 45.10 2.56
C PHE A 22 -14.97 43.74 3.17
N ARG A 23 -15.64 43.69 4.34
CA ARG A 23 -16.18 42.43 4.89
C ARG A 23 -17.34 41.86 4.07
N LEU A 24 -18.21 42.69 3.48
CA LEU A 24 -19.28 42.21 2.60
C LEU A 24 -18.74 41.74 1.23
N ALA A 25 -17.72 42.41 0.68
CA ALA A 25 -17.07 42.02 -0.57
C ALA A 25 -16.19 40.76 -0.41
N CYS A 26 -15.50 40.60 0.72
CA CYS A 26 -14.76 39.37 1.03
C CYS A 26 -15.68 38.16 1.30
N ASN A 27 -16.91 38.37 1.77
CA ASN A 27 -17.89 37.29 1.92
C ASN A 27 -18.60 36.89 0.61
N THR A 28 -18.54 37.72 -0.43
CA THR A 28 -19.05 37.37 -1.78
C THR A 28 -17.99 36.76 -2.70
N LEU A 29 -16.70 36.98 -2.43
CA LEU A 29 -15.57 36.36 -3.16
C LEU A 29 -15.07 35.03 -2.57
N CYS A 30 -15.56 34.62 -1.39
CA CYS A 30 -15.26 33.31 -0.78
C CYS A 30 -16.26 32.19 -1.16
N ILE A 31 -17.19 32.47 -2.08
CA ILE A 31 -18.17 31.49 -2.57
C ILE A 31 -17.57 30.40 -3.48
N PRO A 32 -16.45 30.60 -4.23
CA PRO A 32 -15.88 29.50 -5.03
C PRO A 32 -15.31 28.36 -4.17
N ALA A 33 -14.71 28.63 -3.01
CA ALA A 33 -14.06 27.59 -2.20
C ALA A 33 -15.04 26.75 -1.38
N ILE A 34 -16.14 27.36 -0.88
CA ILE A 34 -17.19 26.64 -0.14
C ILE A 34 -18.14 25.92 -1.12
N MET A 35 -18.39 26.48 -2.31
CA MET A 35 -19.13 25.75 -3.34
C MET A 35 -18.29 24.67 -4.02
N LEU A 36 -16.96 24.79 -4.12
CA LEU A 36 -16.10 23.69 -4.55
C LEU A 36 -16.03 22.58 -3.49
N ARG A 37 -15.98 22.91 -2.20
CA ARG A 37 -16.15 21.91 -1.11
C ARG A 37 -17.52 21.24 -1.15
N ARG A 38 -18.60 21.99 -1.37
CA ARG A 38 -19.97 21.42 -1.48
C ARG A 38 -20.23 20.69 -2.79
N ALA A 39 -19.60 21.06 -3.91
CA ALA A 39 -19.71 20.36 -5.19
C ALA A 39 -18.87 19.08 -5.20
N ILE A 40 -17.71 19.06 -4.53
CA ILE A 40 -16.92 17.85 -4.29
C ILE A 40 -17.62 16.95 -3.26
N GLN A 41 -18.27 17.51 -2.22
CA GLN A 41 -19.07 16.73 -1.25
C GLN A 41 -20.43 16.26 -1.83
N SER A 42 -21.01 16.93 -2.83
CA SER A 42 -22.29 16.51 -3.43
C SER A 42 -22.13 15.48 -4.56
N HIS A 43 -20.92 15.32 -5.12
CA HIS A 43 -20.60 14.32 -6.15
C HIS A 43 -19.87 13.09 -5.60
N VAL A 44 -19.50 13.09 -4.32
CA VAL A 44 -19.04 11.90 -3.60
C VAL A 44 -20.05 11.63 -2.51
N ARG A 45 -21.22 11.07 -2.90
CA ARG A 45 -21.99 10.30 -1.94
C ARG A 45 -21.04 9.23 -1.37
N PRO A 46 -21.09 8.91 -0.06
CA PRO A 46 -20.49 7.67 0.39
C PRO A 46 -21.02 6.57 -0.51
N ALA A 47 -20.21 5.56 -0.81
CA ALA A 47 -20.65 4.36 -1.52
C ALA A 47 -21.77 3.70 -0.70
N ALA A 48 -22.97 4.26 -0.83
CA ALA A 48 -24.20 3.75 -0.29
C ALA A 48 -24.63 2.69 -1.28
N ALA A 49 -24.55 1.45 -0.82
CA ALA A 49 -25.25 0.31 -1.36
C ALA A 49 -25.18 0.18 -2.89
N VAL A 50 -24.05 -0.35 -3.39
CA VAL A 50 -24.15 -1.21 -4.56
C VAL A 50 -24.98 -2.42 -4.13
N ALA A 51 -26.10 -2.64 -4.81
CA ALA A 51 -26.96 -3.80 -4.61
C ALA A 51 -26.11 -5.08 -4.62
N GLY A 52 -26.18 -5.84 -3.53
CA GLY A 52 -25.38 -7.04 -3.29
C GLY A 52 -24.34 -6.87 -2.18
N VAL A 53 -24.73 -6.42 -0.98
CA VAL A 53 -23.89 -6.63 0.22
C VAL A 53 -23.72 -8.14 0.36
N ARG A 54 -22.49 -8.64 0.14
CA ARG A 54 -22.11 -10.02 0.48
C ARG A 54 -22.43 -10.22 1.95
N ALA A 55 -23.47 -10.99 2.24
CA ALA A 55 -24.02 -11.17 3.59
C ALA A 55 -23.35 -12.33 4.34
N ILE A 56 -22.21 -12.83 3.85
CA ILE A 56 -21.48 -13.97 4.42
C ILE A 56 -20.07 -13.49 4.82
N HIS A 57 -20.01 -12.58 5.79
CA HIS A 57 -18.78 -12.33 6.54
C HIS A 57 -18.80 -13.24 7.76
N THR A 58 -17.69 -13.95 8.02
CA THR A 58 -17.62 -14.73 9.26
C THR A 58 -17.66 -13.81 10.46
N ASP A 59 -18.69 -14.00 11.30
CA ASP A 59 -18.84 -13.32 12.57
C ASP A 59 -17.51 -13.45 13.34
N PRO A 60 -16.92 -12.36 13.83
CA PRO A 60 -15.72 -12.40 14.66
C PRO A 60 -15.75 -13.44 15.78
N ALA A 61 -16.93 -13.69 16.39
CA ALA A 61 -17.11 -14.69 17.44
C ALA A 61 -16.91 -16.14 16.95
N GLN A 62 -16.96 -16.37 15.64
CA GLN A 62 -16.78 -17.66 15.00
C GLN A 62 -15.38 -17.85 14.41
N ARG A 63 -14.47 -16.88 14.56
CA ARG A 63 -13.08 -16.97 14.10
C ARG A 63 -12.18 -17.58 15.18
N LEU A 64 -11.15 -18.33 14.76
CA LEU A 64 -10.15 -18.90 15.67
C LEU A 64 -8.88 -18.04 15.84
N VAL A 65 -8.84 -16.91 15.14
CA VAL A 65 -7.83 -15.86 15.32
C VAL A 65 -8.55 -14.57 15.71
N VAL A 66 -8.38 -14.12 16.96
CA VAL A 66 -9.13 -12.99 17.49
C VAL A 66 -8.25 -12.09 18.36
N PRO A 67 -8.17 -10.77 18.09
CA PRO A 67 -7.54 -9.83 19.01
C PRO A 67 -8.43 -9.60 20.25
N ARG A 68 -7.85 -9.79 21.43
CA ARG A 68 -8.48 -9.59 22.75
C ARG A 68 -7.80 -8.44 23.50
N ASP A 69 -8.51 -7.91 24.50
CA ASP A 69 -7.98 -6.94 25.47
C ASP A 69 -7.37 -5.67 24.86
N MET A 70 -7.98 -5.20 23.77
CA MET A 70 -7.46 -4.06 23.02
C MET A 70 -7.60 -2.73 23.77
N HIS A 71 -6.46 -2.09 24.00
CA HIS A 71 -6.34 -0.76 24.57
C HIS A 71 -5.70 0.21 23.54
N VAL A 72 -6.27 1.41 23.44
CA VAL A 72 -5.75 2.50 22.61
C VAL A 72 -5.60 3.72 23.51
N GLU A 73 -4.37 4.15 23.73
CA GLU A 73 -4.04 5.34 24.52
C GLU A 73 -4.54 6.62 23.85
N GLU A 74 -4.84 7.63 24.67
CA GLU A 74 -5.25 8.95 24.19
C GLU A 74 -4.05 9.77 23.70
N MET A 75 -3.56 9.41 22.53
CA MET A 75 -2.46 10.11 21.87
C MET A 75 -2.78 10.44 20.41
N ARG A 76 -1.98 11.34 19.82
CA ARG A 76 -2.19 11.81 18.44
C ARG A 76 -2.05 10.68 17.43
N TYR A 77 -1.00 9.86 17.55
CA TYR A 77 -0.64 8.79 16.60
C TYR A 77 -0.44 7.43 17.28
N PRO A 78 -1.51 6.72 17.71
CA PRO A 78 -1.36 5.40 18.28
C PRO A 78 -0.98 4.37 17.20
N THR A 79 -0.04 3.49 17.53
CA THR A 79 0.48 2.40 16.68
C THR A 79 0.77 1.18 17.56
N VAL A 80 0.89 -0.01 16.99
CA VAL A 80 1.20 -1.26 17.74
C VAL A 80 2.47 -1.13 18.60
N PHE A 81 3.38 -0.23 18.25
CA PHE A 81 4.63 0.05 18.97
C PHE A 81 4.52 1.21 19.98
N LYS A 82 3.44 1.98 19.95
CA LYS A 82 3.24 3.17 20.79
C LYS A 82 1.73 3.43 20.97
N GLY A 83 1.20 3.12 22.14
CA GLY A 83 -0.18 3.45 22.52
C GLY A 83 -1.29 2.54 21.97
N LEU A 84 -1.00 1.49 21.19
CA LEU A 84 -1.97 0.42 20.90
C LEU A 84 -1.42 -0.89 21.46
N THR A 85 -2.17 -1.54 22.34
CA THR A 85 -1.83 -2.84 22.92
C THR A 85 -3.03 -3.78 22.87
N TYR A 86 -2.76 -5.05 22.61
CA TYR A 86 -3.73 -6.14 22.61
C TYR A 86 -3.00 -7.50 22.69
N THR A 87 -3.76 -8.56 22.93
CA THR A 87 -3.28 -9.94 22.83
C THR A 87 -4.09 -10.66 21.76
N THR A 88 -3.44 -11.19 20.73
CA THR A 88 -4.13 -12.01 19.72
C THR A 88 -4.19 -13.45 20.20
N ASP A 89 -5.39 -14.00 20.30
CA ASP A 89 -5.60 -15.43 20.43
C ASP A 89 -5.38 -16.09 19.08
N ILE A 90 -4.26 -16.79 18.91
CA ILE A 90 -3.89 -17.53 17.71
C ILE A 90 -4.13 -19.01 18.00
N PHE A 91 -5.34 -19.49 17.74
CA PHE A 91 -5.73 -20.88 17.97
C PHE A 91 -5.38 -21.39 19.39
N GLY A 92 -5.71 -20.58 20.41
CA GLY A 92 -5.43 -20.88 21.81
C GLY A 92 -4.03 -20.47 22.29
N VAL A 93 -3.16 -19.96 21.42
CA VAL A 93 -1.89 -19.32 21.83
C VAL A 93 -2.14 -17.83 22.06
N ALA A 94 -1.95 -17.38 23.30
CA ALA A 94 -1.98 -15.97 23.62
C ALA A 94 -0.74 -15.27 23.07
N TRP A 95 -0.90 -14.42 22.06
CA TRP A 95 0.20 -13.73 21.39
C TRP A 95 0.16 -12.23 21.70
N PRO A 96 0.98 -11.75 22.67
CA PRO A 96 0.93 -10.36 23.09
C PRO A 96 1.55 -9.43 22.03
N THR A 97 1.08 -8.19 22.00
CA THR A 97 1.66 -7.12 21.15
C THR A 97 3.19 -7.02 21.29
N LYS A 98 3.74 -7.25 22.49
CA LYS A 98 5.20 -7.25 22.70
C LYS A 98 5.93 -8.31 21.87
N ALA A 99 5.39 -9.54 21.80
CA ALA A 99 5.97 -10.60 20.98
C ALA A 99 5.93 -10.25 19.49
N GLN A 100 4.86 -9.59 19.03
CA GLN A 100 4.78 -9.05 17.66
C GLN A 100 5.85 -7.98 17.40
N GLN A 101 6.07 -7.07 18.35
CA GLN A 101 7.11 -6.05 18.23
C GLN A 101 8.52 -6.67 18.14
N ASP A 102 8.83 -7.62 19.04
CA ASP A 102 10.10 -8.35 19.05
C ASP A 102 10.31 -9.14 17.75
N LEU A 103 9.24 -9.71 17.19
CA LEU A 103 9.26 -10.40 15.90
C LEU A 103 9.56 -9.42 14.74
N LEU A 104 8.79 -8.34 14.64
CA LEU A 104 8.86 -7.42 13.50
C LEU A 104 10.19 -6.65 13.45
N THR A 105 10.76 -6.28 14.60
CA THR A 105 12.04 -5.55 14.67
C THR A 105 13.25 -6.38 14.23
N ARG A 106 13.11 -7.71 14.17
CA ARG A 106 14.14 -8.64 13.66
C ARG A 106 14.02 -8.91 12.16
N ILE A 107 12.79 -8.83 11.64
CA ILE A 107 12.48 -9.07 10.21
C ILE A 107 12.78 -7.83 9.36
N TRP A 108 12.47 -6.63 9.86
CA TRP A 108 12.50 -5.41 9.07
C TRP A 108 13.77 -4.60 9.31
N ASN A 109 14.33 -4.04 8.23
CA ASN A 109 15.49 -3.17 8.30
C ASN A 109 15.12 -1.83 8.96
N ARG A 110 16.08 -1.17 9.63
CA ARG A 110 15.87 0.14 10.26
C ARG A 110 16.17 1.32 9.32
N ASP A 111 16.91 1.07 8.24
CA ASP A 111 17.45 2.08 7.34
C ASP A 111 16.69 2.13 6.00
N CYS A 112 15.68 1.28 5.82
CA CYS A 112 14.75 1.29 4.69
C CYS A 112 13.53 0.40 4.99
N PHE A 113 12.58 0.32 4.07
CA PHE A 113 11.39 -0.54 4.22
C PHE A 113 11.56 -1.96 3.68
N LEU A 114 12.77 -2.36 3.33
CA LEU A 114 13.07 -3.74 2.93
C LEU A 114 13.33 -4.61 4.17
N PRO A 115 13.11 -5.93 4.09
CA PRO A 115 13.45 -6.82 5.20
C PRO A 115 14.98 -6.90 5.38
N THR A 116 15.42 -7.30 6.58
CA THR A 116 16.85 -7.55 6.86
C THR A 116 17.38 -8.69 6.01
N LYS A 117 16.55 -9.70 5.74
CA LYS A 117 16.80 -10.79 4.81
C LYS A 117 15.57 -11.03 3.94
N PRO A 118 15.75 -11.30 2.64
CA PRO A 118 14.65 -11.73 1.79
C PRO A 118 14.09 -13.08 2.27
N ALA A 119 12.92 -13.46 1.75
CA ALA A 119 12.32 -14.75 2.05
C ALA A 119 13.23 -15.89 1.60
N ALA A 120 13.50 -16.83 2.50
CA ALA A 120 14.29 -18.01 2.22
C ALA A 120 13.40 -19.25 2.13
N ALA A 121 13.84 -20.27 1.37
CA ALA A 121 13.19 -21.57 1.35
C ALA A 121 13.11 -22.19 2.75
N LEU A 122 12.09 -23.04 2.97
CA LEU A 122 11.83 -23.67 4.27
C LEU A 122 12.57 -25.03 4.41
N THR A 123 13.62 -25.24 3.62
CA THR A 123 14.41 -26.48 3.57
C THR A 123 14.93 -26.86 4.96
N GLY A 124 14.81 -28.15 5.31
CA GLY A 124 15.23 -28.67 6.62
C GLY A 124 14.27 -28.36 7.77
N THR A 125 13.13 -27.73 7.50
CA THR A 125 12.05 -27.52 8.48
C THR A 125 10.85 -28.42 8.16
N PRO A 126 9.92 -28.63 9.11
CA PRO A 126 8.66 -29.33 8.81
C PRO A 126 7.86 -28.70 7.66
N PHE A 127 8.08 -27.41 7.36
CA PHE A 127 7.32 -26.64 6.38
C PHE A 127 7.90 -26.67 4.96
N ALA A 128 8.98 -27.43 4.71
CA ALA A 128 9.69 -27.46 3.43
C ALA A 128 8.74 -27.70 2.23
N VAL A 129 7.78 -28.60 2.39
CA VAL A 129 6.77 -28.94 1.37
C VAL A 129 6.02 -27.70 0.83
N ILE A 130 5.81 -26.67 1.64
CA ILE A 130 5.10 -25.45 1.25
C ILE A 130 5.96 -24.65 0.27
N SER A 131 7.23 -24.39 0.61
CA SER A 131 8.15 -23.68 -0.28
C SER A 131 8.49 -24.49 -1.53
N ASP A 132 8.61 -25.81 -1.40
CA ASP A 132 8.96 -26.70 -2.51
C ASP A 132 7.88 -26.65 -3.60
N ILE A 133 6.60 -26.77 -3.21
CA ILE A 133 5.48 -26.66 -4.15
C ILE A 133 5.38 -25.24 -4.73
N ALA A 134 5.42 -24.21 -3.87
CA ALA A 134 5.27 -22.82 -4.30
C ALA A 134 6.37 -22.39 -5.29
N SER A 135 7.61 -22.84 -5.09
CA SER A 135 8.73 -22.55 -6.01
C SER A 135 8.53 -23.10 -7.43
N GLN A 136 7.67 -24.11 -7.58
CA GLN A 136 7.35 -24.76 -8.86
C GLN A 136 6.04 -24.26 -9.46
N GLN A 137 5.37 -23.26 -8.85
CA GLN A 137 3.99 -22.95 -9.21
C GLN A 137 3.84 -22.13 -10.51
N ALA A 138 4.80 -21.26 -10.85
CA ALA A 138 4.66 -20.29 -11.93
C ALA A 138 4.28 -20.92 -13.27
N ILE A 139 3.67 -20.15 -14.19
CA ILE A 139 3.40 -20.64 -15.55
C ILE A 139 4.72 -21.03 -16.24
N GLU A 140 5.69 -20.12 -16.23
CA GLU A 140 7.05 -20.30 -16.71
C GLU A 140 8.05 -20.18 -15.54
N LEU A 141 8.82 -21.25 -15.32
CA LEU A 141 9.88 -21.31 -14.31
C LEU A 141 11.13 -20.56 -14.78
N LYS A 142 12.06 -20.34 -13.86
CA LYS A 142 13.31 -19.60 -14.13
C LYS A 142 14.19 -20.22 -15.21
N ASP A 143 14.14 -21.54 -15.37
CA ASP A 143 14.85 -22.31 -16.40
C ASP A 143 14.09 -22.41 -17.73
N GLY A 144 12.93 -21.74 -17.86
CA GLY A 144 12.04 -21.84 -19.01
C GLY A 144 11.11 -23.07 -18.98
N GLY A 145 11.19 -23.89 -17.93
CA GLY A 145 10.30 -25.03 -17.72
C GLY A 145 8.85 -24.60 -17.45
N ARG A 146 7.90 -25.52 -17.70
CA ARG A 146 6.49 -25.32 -17.33
C ARG A 146 6.27 -25.67 -15.87
N GLY A 147 5.78 -24.73 -15.06
CA GLY A 147 5.44 -25.00 -13.66
C GLY A 147 4.03 -25.58 -13.49
N LEU A 148 3.64 -25.78 -12.23
CA LEU A 148 2.43 -26.51 -11.85
C LEU A 148 1.15 -25.83 -12.32
N VAL A 149 1.06 -24.50 -12.25
CA VAL A 149 -0.10 -23.75 -12.75
C VAL A 149 -0.26 -23.95 -14.25
N ALA A 150 0.82 -23.90 -15.04
CA ALA A 150 0.74 -24.15 -16.49
C ALA A 150 0.30 -25.58 -16.84
N LYS A 151 0.51 -26.53 -15.93
CA LYS A 151 0.12 -27.94 -16.08
C LYS A 151 -1.28 -28.24 -15.54
N ASN A 152 -1.90 -27.29 -14.83
CA ASN A 152 -3.15 -27.49 -14.08
C ASN A 152 -3.01 -28.60 -13.02
N GLU A 153 -1.86 -28.64 -12.35
CA GLU A 153 -1.49 -29.69 -11.38
C GLU A 153 -1.28 -29.16 -9.95
N LEU A 154 -1.29 -27.84 -9.73
CA LEU A 154 -0.99 -27.22 -8.45
C LEU A 154 -1.97 -27.66 -7.36
N ARG A 155 -3.29 -27.58 -7.63
CA ARG A 155 -4.32 -27.97 -6.64
C ARG A 155 -4.21 -29.43 -6.23
N SER A 156 -4.07 -30.31 -7.22
CA SER A 156 -3.89 -31.75 -6.98
C SER A 156 -2.60 -32.06 -6.20
N THR A 157 -1.54 -31.30 -6.45
CA THR A 157 -0.25 -31.43 -5.75
C THR A 157 -0.36 -30.97 -4.30
N VAL A 158 -1.00 -29.84 -4.04
CA VAL A 158 -1.27 -29.35 -2.67
C VAL A 158 -2.10 -30.37 -1.90
N ARG A 159 -3.18 -30.90 -2.49
CA ARG A 159 -4.00 -31.93 -1.84
C ARG A 159 -3.17 -33.16 -1.47
N ARG A 160 -2.46 -33.73 -2.44
CA ARG A 160 -1.67 -34.95 -2.24
C ARG A 160 -0.54 -34.77 -1.23
N LEU A 161 0.20 -33.67 -1.31
CA LEU A 161 1.42 -33.50 -0.50
C LEU A 161 1.19 -32.79 0.84
N ILE A 162 0.17 -31.93 0.95
CA ILE A 162 -0.11 -31.17 2.18
C ILE A 162 -1.33 -31.69 2.92
N VAL A 163 -2.40 -32.11 2.22
CA VAL A 163 -3.65 -32.53 2.90
C VAL A 163 -3.60 -34.02 3.25
N GLU A 164 -3.13 -34.87 2.32
CA GLU A 164 -3.13 -36.32 2.49
C GLU A 164 -1.87 -36.86 3.20
N GLN A 165 -0.71 -36.29 2.91
CA GLN A 165 0.58 -36.78 3.43
C GLN A 165 1.03 -36.08 4.72
N GLU A 166 0.61 -34.84 4.92
CA GLU A 166 0.91 -34.09 6.13
C GLU A 166 -0.34 -34.05 6.99
N SER A 167 -0.26 -34.59 8.21
CA SER A 167 -1.39 -34.47 9.12
C SER A 167 -1.52 -33.01 9.55
N GLU A 168 -2.77 -32.53 9.68
CA GLU A 168 -3.05 -31.17 10.14
C GLU A 168 -2.26 -30.86 11.42
N LYS A 169 -2.29 -31.79 12.37
CA LYS A 169 -1.53 -31.74 13.62
C LYS A 169 -0.03 -31.56 13.40
N ARG A 170 0.60 -32.24 12.45
CA ARG A 170 2.06 -32.18 12.28
C ARG A 170 2.55 -30.78 11.93
N LEU A 171 2.04 -30.19 10.84
CA LEU A 171 2.52 -28.87 10.41
C LEU A 171 2.01 -27.78 11.37
N PHE A 172 0.74 -27.84 11.74
CA PHE A 172 0.13 -26.80 12.56
C PHE A 172 0.68 -26.79 13.99
N ASP A 173 0.80 -27.95 14.66
CA ASP A 173 1.37 -28.01 16.02
C ASP A 173 2.85 -27.62 16.04
N ALA A 174 3.60 -27.97 14.98
CA ALA A 174 4.99 -27.52 14.84
C ALA A 174 5.08 -25.99 14.80
N PHE A 175 4.18 -25.34 14.05
CA PHE A 175 4.14 -23.87 13.98
C PHE A 175 3.75 -23.24 15.32
N LEU A 176 2.70 -23.74 15.98
CA LEU A 176 2.32 -23.24 17.31
C LEU A 176 3.43 -23.46 18.35
N GLY A 177 4.17 -24.58 18.25
CA GLY A 177 5.37 -24.83 19.05
C GLY A 177 6.45 -23.77 18.82
N HIS A 178 6.69 -23.38 17.57
CA HIS A 178 7.61 -22.31 17.23
C HIS A 178 7.17 -20.95 17.79
N LEU A 179 5.87 -20.61 17.73
CA LEU A 179 5.37 -19.37 18.35
C LEU A 179 5.67 -19.35 19.86
N ARG A 180 5.29 -20.40 20.59
CA ARG A 180 5.54 -20.51 22.04
C ARG A 180 7.05 -20.43 22.37
N SER A 181 7.89 -21.08 21.55
CA SER A 181 9.34 -21.02 21.72
C SER A 181 9.88 -19.62 21.48
N PHE A 182 9.39 -18.92 20.45
CA PHE A 182 9.81 -17.56 20.12
C PHE A 182 9.42 -16.59 21.22
N GLU A 183 8.18 -16.65 21.72
CA GLU A 183 7.71 -15.80 22.82
C GLU A 183 8.61 -15.94 24.06
N LYS A 184 9.05 -17.17 24.37
CA LYS A 184 9.95 -17.44 25.49
C LYS A 184 11.39 -16.99 25.23
N ASN A 185 11.90 -17.16 24.00
CA ASN A 185 13.28 -16.85 23.64
C ASN A 185 13.36 -16.32 22.19
N PRO A 186 13.15 -15.00 21.98
CA PRO A 186 13.14 -14.42 20.63
C PRO A 186 14.52 -14.45 19.97
N THR A 187 14.63 -15.07 18.79
CA THR A 187 15.86 -15.10 17.96
C THR A 187 15.60 -14.62 16.54
N ASP A 188 16.65 -14.21 15.82
CA ASP A 188 16.52 -13.78 14.42
C ASP A 188 16.12 -14.94 13.51
N GLU A 189 16.61 -16.16 13.77
CA GLU A 189 16.23 -17.37 13.04
C GLU A 189 14.76 -17.72 13.24
N GLY A 190 14.27 -17.63 14.49
CA GLY A 190 12.86 -17.87 14.80
C GLY A 190 11.96 -16.83 14.15
N ALA A 191 12.38 -15.56 14.15
CA ALA A 191 11.64 -14.49 13.48
C ALA A 191 11.58 -14.69 11.96
N GLN A 192 12.71 -15.05 11.36
CA GLN A 192 12.80 -15.32 9.93
C GLN A 192 11.95 -16.53 9.54
N LEU A 193 11.93 -17.60 10.34
CA LEU A 193 11.10 -18.77 10.08
C LEU A 193 9.61 -18.41 10.05
N ILE A 194 9.12 -17.66 11.05
CA ILE A 194 7.72 -17.21 11.09
C ILE A 194 7.38 -16.36 9.87
N SER A 195 8.26 -15.43 9.50
CA SER A 195 8.11 -14.59 8.31
C SER A 195 8.07 -15.39 7.01
N ASN A 196 8.96 -16.39 6.87
CA ASN A 196 9.05 -17.26 5.70
C ASN A 196 7.81 -18.15 5.58
N VAL A 197 7.31 -18.72 6.68
CA VAL A 197 6.06 -19.51 6.66
C VAL A 197 4.90 -18.64 6.17
N ALA A 198 4.75 -17.42 6.70
CA ALA A 198 3.73 -16.50 6.21
C ALA A 198 3.88 -16.20 4.71
N PHE A 199 5.09 -15.88 4.25
CA PHE A 199 5.39 -15.59 2.85
C PHE A 199 5.01 -16.76 1.92
N TRP A 200 5.50 -17.96 2.22
CA TRP A 200 5.30 -19.13 1.35
C TRP A 200 3.85 -19.62 1.34
N CYS A 201 3.16 -19.59 2.49
CA CYS A 201 1.73 -19.89 2.54
C CYS A 201 0.94 -18.94 1.65
N GLN A 202 1.24 -17.63 1.70
CA GLN A 202 0.51 -16.64 0.91
C GLN A 202 0.72 -16.81 -0.59
N TRP A 203 1.95 -17.04 -1.03
CA TRP A 203 2.24 -17.33 -2.44
C TRP A 203 1.52 -18.59 -2.94
N LEU A 204 1.53 -19.67 -2.14
CA LEU A 204 0.89 -20.93 -2.51
C LEU A 204 -0.63 -20.82 -2.55
N ILE A 205 -1.24 -20.17 -1.55
CA ILE A 205 -2.69 -19.94 -1.49
C ILE A 205 -3.15 -19.17 -2.73
N ARG A 206 -2.41 -18.14 -3.14
CA ARG A 206 -2.73 -17.42 -4.38
C ARG A 206 -2.61 -18.28 -5.61
N GLY A 207 -1.58 -19.11 -5.73
CA GLY A 207 -1.48 -20.07 -6.82
C GLY A 207 -2.70 -20.98 -6.89
N VAL A 208 -3.09 -21.58 -5.75
CA VAL A 208 -4.25 -22.47 -5.63
C VAL A 208 -5.54 -21.79 -6.08
N LEU A 209 -5.81 -20.58 -5.55
CA LEU A 209 -7.03 -19.85 -5.88
C LEU A 209 -7.14 -19.53 -7.38
N PHE A 210 -6.02 -19.19 -8.02
CA PHE A 210 -6.01 -18.66 -9.38
C PHE A 210 -5.69 -19.68 -10.47
N GLU A 211 -5.24 -20.89 -10.15
CA GLU A 211 -4.97 -21.94 -11.15
C GLU A 211 -6.18 -22.13 -12.07
N GLY A 212 -7.37 -22.33 -11.50
CA GLY A 212 -8.59 -22.52 -12.28
C GLY A 212 -8.90 -21.36 -13.23
N LYS A 213 -8.65 -20.11 -12.80
CA LYS A 213 -8.86 -18.92 -13.63
C LYS A 213 -7.95 -18.83 -14.84
N ILE A 214 -6.74 -19.38 -14.72
CA ILE A 214 -5.77 -19.43 -15.81
C ILE A 214 -6.19 -20.49 -16.85
N HIS A 215 -7.02 -21.47 -16.46
CA HIS A 215 -7.63 -22.49 -17.32
C HIS A 215 -9.13 -22.27 -17.52
N ASP A 216 -9.54 -21.01 -17.73
CA ASP A 216 -10.89 -20.59 -18.15
C ASP A 216 -12.05 -20.91 -17.17
N GLN A 217 -11.77 -21.24 -15.91
CA GLN A 217 -12.85 -21.43 -14.92
C GLN A 217 -13.55 -20.10 -14.59
N LYS A 218 -14.86 -20.18 -14.34
CA LYS A 218 -15.72 -19.00 -14.11
C LYS A 218 -15.30 -18.21 -12.87
N PHE A 219 -14.85 -18.86 -11.80
CA PHE A 219 -14.39 -18.25 -10.55
C PHE A 219 -13.04 -18.84 -10.14
N THR A 220 -12.35 -18.18 -9.21
CA THR A 220 -11.27 -18.82 -8.45
C THR A 220 -11.84 -19.98 -7.64
N ASP A 221 -10.97 -20.81 -7.10
CA ASP A 221 -11.39 -21.77 -6.09
C ASP A 221 -12.08 -21.05 -4.91
N ALA A 222 -13.09 -21.71 -4.37
CA ALA A 222 -13.89 -21.19 -3.26
C ALA A 222 -13.32 -21.59 -1.90
N VAL A 223 -12.39 -22.55 -1.85
CA VAL A 223 -11.90 -23.17 -0.62
C VAL A 223 -10.37 -23.22 -0.61
N VAL A 224 -9.78 -22.85 0.52
CA VAL A 224 -8.37 -23.11 0.85
C VAL A 224 -8.34 -24.20 1.93
N PRO A 225 -7.70 -25.36 1.68
CA PRO A 225 -7.76 -26.50 2.58
C PRO A 225 -6.84 -26.35 3.80
N ALA A 226 -7.19 -27.01 4.89
CA ALA A 226 -6.30 -27.22 6.03
C ALA A 226 -5.27 -28.33 5.71
N PRO A 227 -4.06 -28.29 6.28
CA PRO A 227 -3.50 -27.29 7.20
C PRO A 227 -2.98 -25.99 6.56
N LEU A 228 -3.05 -25.82 5.24
CA LEU A 228 -2.50 -24.62 4.58
C LEU A 228 -3.20 -23.33 5.04
N SER A 229 -4.53 -23.36 5.14
CA SER A 229 -5.35 -22.27 5.67
C SER A 229 -5.00 -21.90 7.12
N THR A 230 -4.93 -22.89 8.02
CA THR A 230 -4.69 -22.68 9.45
C THR A 230 -3.29 -22.13 9.71
N LEU A 231 -2.27 -22.65 9.01
CA LEU A 231 -0.91 -22.11 9.03
C LEU A 231 -0.86 -20.66 8.56
N ALA A 232 -1.53 -20.35 7.45
CA ALA A 232 -1.53 -19.00 6.90
C ALA A 232 -2.18 -17.99 7.88
N PHE A 233 -3.31 -18.36 8.49
CA PHE A 233 -3.97 -17.55 9.52
C PHE A 233 -3.07 -17.32 10.72
N ALA A 234 -2.46 -18.38 11.25
CA ALA A 234 -1.58 -18.27 12.41
C ALA A 234 -0.33 -17.42 12.11
N ALA A 235 0.31 -17.61 10.97
CA ALA A 235 1.53 -16.89 10.62
C ALA A 235 1.27 -15.41 10.30
N ASN A 236 0.16 -15.07 9.63
CA ASN A 236 -0.21 -13.68 9.38
C ASN A 236 -0.58 -12.95 10.67
N ALA A 237 -1.32 -13.61 11.57
CA ALA A 237 -1.65 -13.07 12.88
C ALA A 237 -0.41 -12.84 13.76
N ALA A 238 0.57 -13.75 13.70
CA ALA A 238 1.84 -13.62 14.43
C ALA A 238 2.62 -12.36 14.00
N LEU A 239 2.59 -12.03 12.70
CA LEU A 239 3.18 -10.81 12.13
C LEU A 239 2.37 -9.54 12.44
N GLY A 240 1.24 -9.64 13.15
CA GLY A 240 0.36 -8.51 13.43
C GLY A 240 -0.46 -8.04 12.22
N ARG A 241 -0.61 -8.89 11.19
CA ARG A 241 -1.53 -8.61 10.08
C ARG A 241 -2.95 -8.96 10.50
N HIS A 242 -3.87 -8.06 10.19
CA HIS A 242 -5.29 -8.18 10.53
C HIS A 242 -6.15 -8.68 9.37
N GLN A 243 -5.51 -8.97 8.23
CA GLN A 243 -6.12 -9.61 7.07
C GLN A 243 -5.23 -10.79 6.63
N ILE A 244 -5.85 -11.82 6.05
CA ILE A 244 -5.16 -12.97 5.47
C ILE A 244 -4.69 -12.71 4.04
N GLU A 245 -5.16 -11.66 3.36
CA GLU A 245 -4.81 -11.44 1.95
C GLU A 245 -3.31 -11.22 1.67
N PHE A 246 -2.89 -11.66 0.48
CA PHE A 246 -1.58 -11.38 -0.11
C PHE A 246 -1.40 -9.90 -0.43
N VAL A 247 -0.37 -9.28 0.15
CA VAL A 247 -0.11 -7.84 0.06
C VAL A 247 1.30 -7.52 -0.45
N TYR A 248 1.59 -6.23 -0.56
CA TYR A 248 2.78 -5.70 -1.20
C TYR A 248 4.10 -6.17 -0.58
N ASP A 249 4.14 -6.42 0.72
CA ASP A 249 5.37 -6.88 1.36
C ASP A 249 5.71 -8.35 0.98
N ASP A 250 4.71 -9.20 0.80
CA ASP A 250 4.89 -10.57 0.29
C ASP A 250 5.24 -10.57 -1.19
N TYR A 251 4.54 -9.75 -2.00
CA TYR A 251 4.76 -9.72 -3.44
C TYR A 251 6.07 -9.03 -3.81
N THR A 252 6.42 -7.91 -3.18
CA THR A 252 7.52 -7.03 -3.62
C THR A 252 8.72 -7.04 -2.69
N LEU A 253 8.52 -6.86 -1.38
CA LEU A 253 9.61 -6.56 -0.44
C LEU A 253 10.40 -7.81 -0.07
N LYS A 254 9.71 -8.87 0.37
CA LYS A 254 10.32 -10.13 0.79
C LYS A 254 10.80 -10.99 -0.38
N ALA A 255 10.26 -10.79 -1.58
CA ALA A 255 10.56 -11.59 -2.75
C ALA A 255 11.83 -11.15 -3.52
N ALA A 256 12.53 -10.10 -3.07
CA ALA A 256 13.64 -9.48 -3.81
C ALA A 256 15.01 -9.88 -3.25
N ASN A 257 15.76 -10.67 -4.01
CA ASN A 257 17.15 -11.01 -3.75
C ASN A 257 18.06 -10.12 -4.61
N PHE A 258 18.53 -9.00 -4.06
CA PHE A 258 19.41 -8.09 -4.80
C PHE A 258 20.77 -8.73 -5.15
N PRO A 259 21.36 -8.40 -6.31
CA PRO A 259 22.66 -8.92 -6.71
C PRO A 259 23.75 -8.51 -5.71
N THR A 260 24.68 -9.42 -5.41
CA THR A 260 25.79 -9.17 -4.47
C THR A 260 27.06 -8.65 -5.14
N HIS A 261 27.17 -8.83 -6.46
CA HIS A 261 28.33 -8.41 -7.26
C HIS A 261 28.26 -6.95 -7.73
N ARG A 262 27.12 -6.29 -7.52
CA ARG A 262 26.85 -4.90 -7.90
C ARG A 262 25.84 -4.29 -6.92
N THR A 263 26.10 -3.07 -6.46
CA THR A 263 25.20 -2.36 -5.54
C THR A 263 24.24 -1.43 -6.30
N PHE A 264 23.17 -1.01 -5.63
CA PHE A 264 22.22 -0.05 -6.19
C PHE A 264 22.82 1.35 -6.40
N GLU A 265 23.96 1.67 -5.78
CA GLU A 265 24.67 2.93 -6.03
C GLU A 265 25.49 2.90 -7.33
N ASP A 266 25.80 1.70 -7.84
CA ASP A 266 26.55 1.52 -9.10
C ASP A 266 25.66 1.65 -10.34
N VAL A 267 24.36 1.85 -10.17
CA VAL A 267 23.38 2.00 -11.26
C VAL A 267 23.40 3.42 -11.79
N ASP A 268 23.61 3.60 -13.10
CA ASP A 268 23.39 4.88 -13.76
C ASP A 268 21.89 5.12 -13.95
N TYR A 269 21.28 5.80 -12.99
CA TYR A 269 19.87 6.16 -13.07
C TYR A 269 19.55 7.19 -14.16
N ASN A 270 20.52 7.70 -14.92
CA ASN A 270 20.26 8.49 -16.14
C ASN A 270 20.10 7.61 -17.38
N ASP A 271 20.56 6.36 -17.35
CA ASP A 271 20.44 5.40 -18.45
C ASP A 271 19.34 4.36 -18.13
N PRO A 272 18.17 4.44 -18.79
CA PRO A 272 17.12 3.45 -18.63
C PRO A 272 17.59 2.01 -18.90
N ALA A 273 18.56 1.80 -19.81
CA ALA A 273 19.04 0.46 -20.11
C ALA A 273 19.79 -0.17 -18.92
N ASP A 274 20.58 0.62 -18.21
CA ASP A 274 21.31 0.15 -17.03
C ASP A 274 20.38 -0.13 -15.85
N ILE A 275 19.34 0.69 -15.65
CA ILE A 275 18.27 0.42 -14.69
C ILE A 275 17.60 -0.91 -15.01
N LEU A 276 17.22 -1.14 -16.27
CA LEU A 276 16.56 -2.37 -16.71
C LEU A 276 17.45 -3.60 -16.53
N LYS A 277 18.75 -3.46 -16.82
CA LYS A 277 19.74 -4.53 -16.60
C LYS A 277 19.81 -4.90 -15.12
N PHE A 278 19.92 -3.91 -14.23
CA PHE A 278 19.95 -4.16 -12.78
C PHE A 278 18.65 -4.81 -12.28
N ILE A 279 17.50 -4.35 -12.77
CA ILE A 279 16.19 -4.97 -12.44
C ILE A 279 16.20 -6.45 -12.81
N ALA A 280 16.64 -6.81 -14.02
CA ALA A 280 16.70 -8.19 -14.49
C ALA A 280 17.66 -9.09 -13.68
N GLU A 281 18.64 -8.50 -13.00
CA GLU A 281 19.59 -9.19 -12.12
C GLU A 281 19.04 -9.47 -10.71
N ILE A 282 17.96 -8.80 -10.29
CA ILE A 282 17.31 -9.06 -8.99
C ILE A 282 16.68 -10.45 -9.05
N ASP A 283 17.10 -11.36 -8.19
CA ASP A 283 16.58 -12.71 -8.15
C ASP A 283 15.29 -12.81 -7.32
N THR A 284 14.51 -13.86 -7.56
CA THR A 284 13.24 -14.11 -6.88
C THR A 284 12.99 -15.60 -6.68
N PRO A 285 12.49 -16.02 -5.51
CA PRO A 285 12.28 -17.44 -5.24
C PRO A 285 10.96 -17.99 -5.81
N VAL A 286 10.08 -17.13 -6.34
CA VAL A 286 8.71 -17.51 -6.74
C VAL A 286 8.09 -16.53 -7.76
N GLY A 287 7.13 -16.99 -8.55
CA GLY A 287 6.31 -16.18 -9.46
C GLY A 287 4.94 -16.82 -9.71
N PHE A 288 4.05 -16.13 -10.41
CA PHE A 288 2.76 -16.69 -10.88
C PHE A 288 2.76 -16.94 -12.39
N VAL A 289 3.24 -15.98 -13.16
CA VAL A 289 3.37 -15.98 -14.62
C VAL A 289 4.81 -16.34 -14.99
N ASP A 290 5.79 -15.57 -14.53
CA ASP A 290 7.18 -15.70 -14.93
C ASP A 290 8.16 -15.32 -13.81
N MET A 291 9.29 -16.05 -13.74
CA MET A 291 10.32 -15.84 -12.71
C MET A 291 11.63 -15.27 -13.25
N ALA A 292 11.90 -15.39 -14.54
CA ALA A 292 13.20 -15.02 -15.11
C ALA A 292 13.34 -13.49 -15.28
N GLY A 293 14.55 -12.98 -15.06
CA GLY A 293 14.89 -11.59 -15.29
C GLY A 293 14.56 -11.13 -16.71
N GLY A 294 13.99 -9.92 -16.84
CA GLY A 294 13.59 -9.36 -18.13
C GLY A 294 12.19 -9.81 -18.60
N LYS A 295 11.52 -10.71 -17.87
CA LYS A 295 10.14 -11.10 -18.14
C LYS A 295 9.14 -10.17 -17.44
N PRO A 296 7.88 -10.07 -17.93
CA PRO A 296 6.98 -9.00 -17.50
C PRO A 296 6.58 -8.99 -16.02
N GLU A 297 6.26 -10.13 -15.40
CA GLU A 297 5.91 -10.19 -13.97
C GLU A 297 7.13 -9.84 -13.11
N HIS A 298 8.27 -10.46 -13.43
CA HIS A 298 9.54 -10.18 -12.78
C HIS A 298 9.87 -8.68 -12.81
N ASN A 299 9.82 -8.07 -14.00
CA ASN A 299 10.08 -6.65 -14.19
C ASN A 299 9.08 -5.76 -13.45
N PHE A 300 7.78 -6.11 -13.47
CA PHE A 300 6.74 -5.36 -12.76
C PHE A 300 7.04 -5.31 -11.26
N ARG A 301 7.37 -6.45 -10.67
CA ARG A 301 7.70 -6.58 -9.25
C ARG A 301 9.00 -5.86 -8.90
N HIS A 302 10.08 -6.13 -9.62
CA HIS A 302 11.41 -5.68 -9.21
C HIS A 302 11.74 -4.23 -9.60
N ASN A 303 10.95 -3.62 -10.49
CA ASN A 303 10.87 -2.16 -10.54
C ASN A 303 10.51 -1.58 -9.16
N HIS A 304 9.44 -2.09 -8.55
CA HIS A 304 9.01 -1.64 -7.23
C HIS A 304 10.05 -1.98 -6.15
N SER A 305 10.69 -3.15 -6.20
CA SER A 305 11.77 -3.49 -5.27
C SER A 305 12.95 -2.50 -5.35
N LEU A 306 13.39 -2.12 -6.56
CA LEU A 306 14.48 -1.16 -6.73
C LEU A 306 14.09 0.27 -6.30
N MET A 307 12.83 0.65 -6.44
CA MET A 307 12.32 1.90 -5.87
C MET A 307 12.40 1.90 -4.35
N GLU A 308 11.99 0.81 -3.69
CA GLU A 308 12.08 0.66 -2.23
C GLU A 308 13.53 0.72 -1.75
N GLN A 309 14.48 0.22 -2.54
CA GLN A 309 15.91 0.30 -2.23
C GLN A 309 16.43 1.75 -2.19
N GLN A 310 15.83 2.69 -2.95
CA GLN A 310 16.20 4.10 -2.90
C GLN A 310 15.90 4.75 -1.55
N MET A 311 15.03 4.14 -0.73
CA MET A 311 14.75 4.65 0.61
C MET A 311 15.96 4.64 1.52
N ARG A 312 16.97 3.80 1.28
CA ARG A 312 18.24 3.87 2.04
C ARG A 312 18.85 5.26 1.99
N ARG A 313 18.85 5.89 0.82
CA ARG A 313 19.36 7.25 0.66
C ARG A 313 18.47 8.29 1.32
N ALA A 314 17.15 8.14 1.22
CA ALA A 314 16.21 9.04 1.89
C ALA A 314 16.36 8.98 3.42
N PHE A 315 16.56 7.79 3.99
CA PHE A 315 16.80 7.58 5.42
C PHE A 315 18.13 8.19 5.87
N ILE A 316 19.20 8.09 5.08
CA ILE A 316 20.46 8.80 5.33
C ILE A 316 20.23 10.32 5.42
N GLY A 317 19.49 10.89 4.46
CA GLY A 317 19.10 12.29 4.51
C GLY A 317 18.34 12.63 5.79
N TRP A 318 17.37 11.81 6.17
CA TRP A 318 16.59 12.00 7.39
C TRP A 318 17.40 11.87 8.68
N GLU A 319 18.35 10.95 8.75
CA GLU A 319 19.26 10.82 9.89
C GLU A 319 20.11 12.09 10.05
N LYS A 320 20.70 12.59 8.97
CA LYS A 320 21.44 13.85 8.96
C LYS A 320 20.58 15.00 9.48
N MET A 321 19.34 15.14 8.99
CA MET A 321 18.41 16.18 9.45
C MET A 321 18.20 16.17 10.97
N GLN A 322 18.23 15.01 11.60
CA GLN A 322 17.99 14.87 13.03
C GLN A 322 19.19 15.22 13.90
N ASP A 323 20.38 15.46 13.32
CA ASP A 323 21.54 15.91 14.07
C ASP A 323 21.26 17.29 14.70
N LYS A 324 21.40 17.38 16.02
CA LYS A 324 21.22 18.62 16.79
C LYS A 324 22.24 19.69 16.43
N ASN A 325 23.36 19.30 15.82
CA ASN A 325 24.45 20.19 15.41
C ASN A 325 24.48 20.43 13.90
N ILE A 326 23.44 20.04 13.17
CA ILE A 326 23.39 20.24 11.71
C ILE A 326 23.54 21.73 11.38
N ASP A 327 24.51 22.06 10.53
CA ASP A 327 24.64 23.39 9.95
C ASP A 327 23.78 23.51 8.68
N GLY A 328 23.73 24.69 8.08
CA GLY A 328 22.88 24.89 6.90
C GLY A 328 23.35 24.09 5.68
N ASP A 329 24.65 23.86 5.50
CA ASP A 329 25.17 23.04 4.39
C ASP A 329 24.79 21.57 4.55
N GLY A 330 24.93 21.03 5.77
CA GLY A 330 24.50 19.70 6.14
C GLY A 330 23.00 19.50 5.90
N LEU A 331 22.18 20.51 6.17
CA LEU A 331 20.76 20.44 5.89
C LEU A 331 20.45 20.44 4.39
N VAL A 332 21.11 21.28 3.61
CA VAL A 332 20.95 21.29 2.14
C VAL A 332 21.32 19.91 1.59
N ALA A 333 22.43 19.33 2.03
CA ALA A 333 22.84 17.99 1.64
C ALA A 333 21.83 16.90 2.06
N ALA A 334 21.24 17.03 3.25
CA ALA A 334 20.22 16.11 3.74
C ALA A 334 18.94 16.16 2.89
N TRP A 335 18.49 17.35 2.49
CA TRP A 335 17.36 17.50 1.56
C TRP A 335 17.69 16.99 0.16
N ALA A 336 18.91 17.23 -0.33
CA ALA A 336 19.38 16.72 -1.60
C ALA A 336 19.34 15.18 -1.63
N ASP A 337 19.71 14.49 -0.55
CA ASP A 337 19.60 13.03 -0.47
C ASP A 337 18.16 12.52 -0.59
N ILE A 338 17.19 13.22 0.01
CA ILE A 338 15.76 12.91 -0.12
C ILE A 338 15.28 13.19 -1.56
N ALA A 339 15.70 14.31 -2.16
CA ALA A 339 15.34 14.67 -3.53
C ALA A 339 15.88 13.67 -4.55
N VAL A 340 17.14 13.26 -4.40
CA VAL A 340 17.78 12.22 -5.24
C VAL A 340 17.06 10.88 -5.09
N ALA A 341 16.65 10.49 -3.88
CA ALA A 341 15.88 9.26 -3.70
C ALA A 341 14.53 9.32 -4.43
N ALA A 342 13.81 10.44 -4.34
CA ALA A 342 12.56 10.66 -5.07
C ALA A 342 12.76 10.65 -6.60
N GLU A 343 13.81 11.30 -7.08
CA GLU A 343 14.21 11.31 -8.48
C GLU A 343 14.52 9.91 -9.01
N ARG A 344 15.42 9.18 -8.35
CA ARG A 344 15.82 7.83 -8.76
C ARG A 344 14.62 6.89 -8.76
N SER A 345 13.77 6.93 -7.73
CA SER A 345 12.53 6.15 -7.70
C SER A 345 11.59 6.49 -8.86
N HIS A 346 11.45 7.77 -9.21
CA HIS A 346 10.66 8.20 -10.36
C HIS A 346 11.22 7.64 -11.67
N ARG A 347 12.55 7.72 -11.86
CA ARG A 347 13.22 7.23 -13.08
C ARG A 347 13.13 5.72 -13.22
N VAL A 348 13.30 4.98 -12.12
CA VAL A 348 13.07 3.53 -12.07
C VAL A 348 11.64 3.22 -12.52
N PHE A 349 10.63 3.80 -11.87
CA PHE A 349 9.24 3.57 -12.22
C PHE A 349 8.91 3.92 -13.68
N ASN A 350 9.54 4.95 -14.24
CA ASN A 350 9.31 5.33 -15.63
C ASN A 350 9.72 4.22 -16.62
N THR A 351 10.69 3.35 -16.25
CA THR A 351 11.06 2.19 -17.07
C THR A 351 9.93 1.16 -17.21
N MET A 352 8.95 1.14 -16.29
CA MET A 352 7.76 0.30 -16.37
C MET A 352 6.93 0.52 -17.63
N MET A 353 6.98 1.73 -18.19
CA MET A 353 6.27 2.05 -19.42
C MET A 353 6.77 1.26 -20.64
N THR A 354 8.00 0.74 -20.57
CA THR A 354 8.69 -0.01 -21.63
C THR A 354 8.89 -1.49 -21.32
N ASN A 355 9.18 -1.86 -20.06
CA ASN A 355 9.59 -3.24 -19.72
C ASN A 355 8.46 -4.13 -19.15
N THR A 356 7.26 -3.59 -18.95
CA THR A 356 6.03 -4.35 -18.68
C THR A 356 5.03 -4.08 -19.80
N PRO A 357 4.98 -4.92 -20.86
CA PRO A 357 4.05 -4.76 -21.96
C PRO A 357 2.57 -4.70 -21.51
N ALA A 358 1.73 -3.98 -22.25
CA ALA A 358 0.34 -3.76 -21.85
C ALA A 358 -0.50 -5.05 -21.90
N ASP A 359 -0.19 -5.94 -22.83
CA ASP A 359 -0.83 -7.23 -23.03
C ASP A 359 -0.48 -8.26 -21.95
N SER A 360 0.67 -8.13 -21.27
CA SER A 360 1.04 -9.03 -20.17
C SER A 360 0.40 -8.66 -18.83
N TYR A 361 0.09 -7.37 -18.62
CA TYR A 361 -0.41 -6.87 -17.33
C TYR A 361 -1.70 -7.55 -16.83
N PRO A 362 -2.72 -7.86 -17.67
CA PRO A 362 -3.92 -8.56 -17.22
C PRO A 362 -3.65 -9.89 -16.50
N LEU A 363 -2.64 -10.65 -16.94
CA LEU A 363 -2.25 -11.91 -16.29
C LEU A 363 -1.48 -11.67 -14.99
N ILE A 364 -0.58 -10.69 -14.96
CA ILE A 364 0.15 -10.29 -13.74
C ILE A 364 -0.81 -9.80 -12.65
N ARG A 365 -1.84 -9.05 -13.06
CA ARG A 365 -2.81 -8.41 -12.17
C ARG A 365 -3.78 -9.39 -11.51
N LEU A 366 -4.05 -10.52 -12.18
CA LEU A 366 -5.03 -11.49 -11.74
C LEU A 366 -4.72 -12.06 -10.34
N PRO A 367 -3.55 -12.68 -10.07
CA PRO A 367 -3.25 -13.31 -8.78
C PRO A 367 -3.03 -12.33 -7.63
N ILE A 368 -2.80 -11.05 -7.93
CA ILE A 368 -2.58 -9.99 -6.93
C ILE A 368 -3.86 -9.22 -6.57
N LYS A 369 -5.00 -9.60 -7.15
CA LYS A 369 -6.30 -8.98 -6.85
C LYS A 369 -6.80 -9.41 -5.47
N GLY A 370 -7.31 -8.44 -4.72
CA GLY A 370 -7.95 -8.65 -3.43
C GLY A 370 -9.33 -9.28 -3.52
N VAL A 371 -9.74 -9.99 -2.49
CA VAL A 371 -11.11 -10.53 -2.41
C VAL A 371 -12.16 -9.41 -2.28
N ARG A 372 -11.78 -8.25 -1.72
CA ARG A 372 -12.59 -7.02 -1.72
C ARG A 372 -12.69 -6.43 -3.12
N GLY A 373 -13.91 -6.24 -3.59
CA GLY A 373 -14.22 -5.52 -4.82
C GLY A 373 -15.38 -6.17 -5.54
N ALA A 374 -16.51 -5.47 -5.59
CA ALA A 374 -17.75 -5.95 -6.20
C ALA A 374 -17.79 -5.74 -7.73
N CYS A 375 -16.75 -5.18 -8.38
CA CYS A 375 -16.70 -5.15 -9.84
C CYS A 375 -15.73 -6.22 -10.37
N GLY A 376 -16.33 -7.34 -10.77
CA GLY A 376 -15.68 -8.43 -11.49
C GLY A 376 -16.05 -9.80 -10.95
N ASN A 377 -16.04 -10.80 -11.82
CA ASN A 377 -16.37 -12.19 -11.53
C ASN A 377 -15.11 -13.00 -11.17
N VAL A 378 -14.17 -12.42 -10.42
CA VAL A 378 -12.90 -13.11 -10.08
C VAL A 378 -13.14 -14.13 -8.98
N PHE A 379 -13.55 -13.68 -7.81
CA PHE A 379 -13.85 -14.54 -6.66
C PHE A 379 -15.34 -14.93 -6.63
N PRO A 380 -15.69 -16.05 -5.97
CA PRO A 380 -17.08 -16.41 -5.72
C PRO A 380 -17.86 -15.30 -4.98
N PRO A 381 -19.20 -15.25 -5.13
CA PRO A 381 -20.04 -14.25 -4.45
C PRO A 381 -19.89 -14.22 -2.93
N ASN A 382 -19.57 -15.37 -2.31
CA ASN A 382 -19.42 -15.50 -0.85
C ASN A 382 -17.97 -15.25 -0.38
N GLY A 383 -17.07 -14.82 -1.26
CA GLY A 383 -15.64 -14.72 -0.96
C GLY A 383 -14.93 -16.07 -1.02
N VAL A 384 -13.89 -16.22 -0.20
CA VAL A 384 -13.06 -17.43 -0.10
C VAL A 384 -13.22 -18.05 1.28
N PHE A 385 -13.44 -19.36 1.34
CA PHE A 385 -13.56 -20.12 2.57
C PHE A 385 -12.21 -20.73 2.96
N TYR A 386 -11.80 -20.51 4.20
CA TYR A 386 -10.57 -21.05 4.78
C TYR A 386 -10.93 -22.12 5.80
N GLU A 387 -10.67 -23.37 5.44
CA GLU A 387 -10.98 -24.55 6.27
C GLU A 387 -10.23 -24.50 7.60
N GLY A 388 -10.88 -24.92 8.68
CA GLY A 388 -10.27 -25.02 10.01
C GLY A 388 -9.98 -23.68 10.69
N CYS A 389 -10.27 -22.53 10.07
CA CYS A 389 -10.00 -21.19 10.62
C CYS A 389 -11.16 -20.57 11.40
N GLY A 390 -12.27 -21.29 11.54
CA GLY A 390 -13.50 -20.82 12.17
C GLY A 390 -14.50 -21.94 12.37
N THR A 391 -15.66 -21.60 12.94
CA THR A 391 -16.73 -22.56 13.26
C THR A 391 -17.92 -22.50 12.30
N GLN A 392 -17.85 -21.68 11.25
CA GLN A 392 -18.92 -21.61 10.26
C GLN A 392 -18.91 -22.83 9.34
N PRO A 393 -20.06 -23.48 9.11
CA PRO A 393 -20.14 -24.57 8.15
C PRO A 393 -19.94 -24.04 6.73
N PHE A 394 -19.31 -24.85 5.88
CA PHE A 394 -19.21 -24.53 4.46
C PHE A 394 -20.61 -24.53 3.81
N GLN A 395 -20.96 -23.42 3.20
CA GLN A 395 -22.19 -23.25 2.42
C GLN A 395 -21.87 -23.32 0.93
N MET A 396 -22.48 -24.29 0.24
CA MET A 396 -22.39 -24.43 -1.20
C MET A 396 -23.05 -23.20 -1.87
N PRO A 397 -22.35 -22.44 -2.73
CA PRO A 397 -22.98 -21.39 -3.52
C PRO A 397 -24.07 -21.97 -4.43
N SER A 398 -25.27 -21.36 -4.44
CA SER A 398 -26.44 -21.83 -5.18
C SER A 398 -26.29 -21.82 -6.71
N ASP A 399 -25.29 -21.08 -7.23
CA ASP A 399 -25.14 -20.78 -8.67
C ASP A 399 -23.80 -21.26 -9.27
N SER A 400 -23.05 -22.15 -8.60
CA SER A 400 -21.71 -22.57 -9.04
C SER A 400 -21.57 -24.08 -9.29
N ASP A 401 -22.03 -24.53 -10.45
CA ASP A 401 -21.99 -25.94 -10.89
C ASP A 401 -20.61 -26.48 -11.32
N ALA A 402 -19.49 -25.77 -11.10
CA ALA A 402 -18.17 -26.22 -11.58
C ALA A 402 -17.05 -26.23 -10.51
N ALA A 403 -16.90 -25.15 -9.73
CA ALA A 403 -15.81 -25.03 -8.75
C ALA A 403 -16.04 -25.92 -7.51
N VAL A 404 -17.29 -26.03 -7.08
CA VAL A 404 -17.69 -26.88 -5.95
C VAL A 404 -17.73 -28.35 -6.36
N ALA A 405 -18.12 -28.63 -7.60
CA ALA A 405 -18.03 -29.97 -8.20
C ALA A 405 -16.57 -30.44 -8.34
N ALA A 406 -15.60 -29.52 -8.50
CA ALA A 406 -14.17 -29.83 -8.46
C ALA A 406 -13.69 -30.17 -7.04
N ALA A 407 -14.07 -29.37 -6.03
CA ALA A 407 -13.77 -29.68 -4.61
C ALA A 407 -14.43 -30.99 -4.13
N ALA A 408 -15.63 -31.32 -4.64
CA ALA A 408 -16.31 -32.59 -4.39
C ALA A 408 -15.73 -33.77 -5.19
N LYS A 409 -15.20 -33.55 -6.41
CA LYS A 409 -14.47 -34.57 -7.18
C LYS A 409 -13.20 -35.03 -6.47
N ASP A 410 -12.63 -34.16 -5.67
CA ASP A 410 -11.43 -34.39 -4.87
C ASP A 410 -11.79 -34.87 -3.44
N GLY A 411 -12.85 -35.67 -3.27
CA GLY A 411 -13.09 -36.50 -2.07
C GLY A 411 -13.22 -35.79 -0.71
N ALA A 412 -13.41 -34.47 -0.67
CA ALA A 412 -13.64 -33.73 0.58
C ALA A 412 -15.10 -33.88 1.03
N ASP A 413 -15.33 -34.21 2.30
CA ASP A 413 -16.68 -34.20 2.88
C ASP A 413 -17.11 -32.77 3.18
N LEU A 414 -17.59 -32.09 2.15
CA LEU A 414 -18.01 -30.69 2.20
C LEU A 414 -19.13 -30.43 3.23
N ALA A 415 -19.87 -31.47 3.64
CA ALA A 415 -20.99 -31.34 4.57
C ALA A 415 -20.56 -31.17 6.04
N THR A 416 -19.35 -31.60 6.38
CA THR A 416 -18.81 -31.52 7.76
C THR A 416 -17.73 -30.45 7.92
N MET A 417 -17.33 -29.80 6.82
CA MET A 417 -16.28 -28.80 6.80
C MET A 417 -16.69 -27.53 7.56
N THR A 418 -15.80 -27.06 8.44
CA THR A 418 -15.97 -25.78 9.16
C THR A 418 -14.77 -24.88 8.93
N GLY A 419 -14.98 -23.57 8.99
CA GLY A 419 -13.96 -22.59 8.63
C GLY A 419 -14.43 -21.15 8.75
N ALA A 420 -13.73 -20.26 8.01
CA ALA A 420 -14.02 -18.83 7.96
C ALA A 420 -14.07 -18.33 6.52
N TYR A 421 -15.11 -17.57 6.19
CA TYR A 421 -15.26 -16.79 4.97
C TYR A 421 -14.52 -15.45 5.07
N VAL A 422 -13.77 -15.15 4.03
CA VAL A 422 -13.09 -13.88 3.79
C VAL A 422 -13.65 -13.29 2.50
N ASP A 423 -14.30 -12.13 2.60
CA ASP A 423 -15.02 -11.50 1.47
C ASP A 423 -14.68 -10.01 1.28
N ARG A 424 -13.95 -9.41 2.24
CA ARG A 424 -13.76 -7.96 2.39
C ARG A 424 -12.31 -7.55 2.63
N GLU A 425 -11.33 -8.32 2.19
CA GLU A 425 -9.93 -7.98 2.42
C GLU A 425 -9.25 -7.38 1.18
N PHE A 426 -8.31 -6.45 1.40
CA PHE A 426 -7.68 -5.70 0.34
C PHE A 426 -6.51 -6.48 -0.26
N GLY A 427 -6.41 -6.46 -1.60
CA GLY A 427 -5.29 -7.08 -2.31
C GLY A 427 -4.05 -6.19 -2.36
N GLN A 428 -3.04 -6.70 -3.05
CA GLN A 428 -1.81 -5.97 -3.30
C GLN A 428 -2.08 -4.71 -4.12
N THR A 429 -1.47 -3.61 -3.72
CA THR A 429 -1.44 -2.36 -4.48
C THR A 429 -0.17 -1.58 -4.14
N GLY A 430 0.30 -0.74 -5.08
CA GLY A 430 1.39 0.21 -4.80
C GLY A 430 1.07 1.14 -3.62
N ALA A 431 -0.20 1.35 -3.28
CA ALA A 431 -0.60 2.15 -2.11
C ALA A 431 -0.29 1.50 -0.75
N ASN A 432 0.04 0.20 -0.70
CA ASN A 432 0.52 -0.46 0.51
C ASN A 432 1.99 -0.12 0.81
N SER A 433 2.76 0.34 -0.19
CA SER A 433 4.16 0.74 -0.02
C SER A 433 4.28 1.86 1.03
N SER A 434 5.27 1.73 1.91
CA SER A 434 5.63 2.75 2.89
C SER A 434 6.44 3.89 2.27
N MET A 435 7.17 3.63 1.17
CA MET A 435 7.98 4.63 0.44
C MET A 435 7.16 5.86 0.08
N TYR A 436 5.99 5.67 -0.56
CA TYR A 436 5.15 6.79 -0.98
C TYR A 436 4.67 7.64 0.19
N LYS A 437 4.29 6.99 1.30
CA LYS A 437 3.84 7.66 2.53
C LYS A 437 4.97 8.43 3.20
N TRP A 438 6.17 7.87 3.19
CA TRP A 438 7.33 8.51 3.78
C TRP A 438 7.67 9.78 3.02
N LEU A 439 7.74 9.72 1.69
CA LEU A 439 7.97 10.91 0.86
C LEU A 439 6.85 11.95 1.01
N ASP A 440 5.60 11.51 1.16
CA ASP A 440 4.43 12.38 1.44
C ASP A 440 4.56 13.22 2.72
N ILE A 441 5.31 12.74 3.72
CA ILE A 441 5.59 13.50 4.95
C ILE A 441 6.43 14.74 4.63
N PHE A 442 7.54 14.57 3.91
CA PHE A 442 8.50 15.64 3.62
C PHE A 442 7.96 16.69 2.64
N VAL A 443 7.10 16.27 1.71
CA VAL A 443 6.46 17.18 0.75
C VAL A 443 5.17 17.80 1.30
N GLY A 444 4.76 17.46 2.53
CA GLY A 444 3.66 18.12 3.27
C GLY A 444 2.26 17.56 3.04
N VAL A 445 2.13 16.45 2.30
CA VAL A 445 0.84 15.79 2.03
C VAL A 445 0.23 15.22 3.31
N THR A 446 1.04 14.61 4.17
CA THR A 446 0.58 14.02 5.45
C THR A 446 -0.10 15.05 6.35
N LYS A 447 0.52 16.23 6.50
CA LYS A 447 -0.02 17.34 7.28
C LYS A 447 -1.36 17.83 6.72
N GLN A 448 -1.45 18.01 5.40
CA GLN A 448 -2.69 18.42 4.73
C GLN A 448 -3.84 17.46 4.98
N ARG A 449 -3.55 16.16 5.09
CA ARG A 449 -4.55 15.10 5.29
C ARG A 449 -4.82 14.76 6.76
N SER A 450 -4.03 15.30 7.69
CA SER A 450 -4.00 14.82 9.08
C SER A 450 -3.83 13.29 9.14
N ALA A 451 -2.90 12.76 8.33
CA ALA A 451 -2.65 11.32 8.30
C ALA A 451 -2.15 10.85 9.69
N TYR A 452 -2.44 9.60 10.03
CA TYR A 452 -2.13 8.96 11.33
C TYR A 452 -2.87 9.55 12.55
N ALA A 453 -3.34 10.79 12.49
CA ALA A 453 -4.12 11.39 13.57
C ALA A 453 -5.45 10.64 13.75
N LEU A 454 -5.78 10.32 14.99
CA LEU A 454 -7.08 9.72 15.35
C LEU A 454 -7.85 10.62 16.33
N THR A 455 -9.08 10.96 15.94
CA THR A 455 -10.11 11.46 16.87
C THR A 455 -10.62 10.32 17.77
N PRO A 456 -11.31 10.61 18.90
CA PRO A 456 -11.92 9.56 19.73
C PRO A 456 -12.83 8.60 18.95
N ALA A 457 -13.68 9.14 18.07
CA ALA A 457 -14.56 8.34 17.22
C ALA A 457 -13.79 7.43 16.24
N GLN A 458 -12.67 7.92 15.69
CA GLN A 458 -11.80 7.12 14.83
C GLN A 458 -11.03 6.04 15.61
N ARG A 459 -10.64 6.29 16.87
CA ARG A 459 -10.07 5.27 17.75
C ARG A 459 -11.06 4.13 18.00
N ASP A 460 -12.31 4.47 18.32
CA ASP A 460 -13.38 3.48 18.50
C ASP A 460 -13.62 2.67 17.24
N LYS A 461 -13.68 3.35 16.10
CA LYS A 461 -13.85 2.71 14.79
C LYS A 461 -12.71 1.77 14.46
N MET A 462 -11.46 2.20 14.69
CA MET A 462 -10.27 1.36 14.52
C MET A 462 -10.36 0.09 15.35
N ARG A 463 -10.75 0.19 16.63
CA ARG A 463 -10.90 -0.99 17.51
C ARG A 463 -11.87 -2.01 16.94
N ARG A 464 -13.04 -1.56 16.49
CA ARG A 464 -14.06 -2.43 15.90
C ARG A 464 -13.61 -3.05 14.58
N VAL A 465 -12.87 -2.31 13.75
CA VAL A 465 -12.30 -2.84 12.50
C VAL A 465 -11.24 -3.91 12.78
N VAL A 466 -10.32 -3.69 13.72
CA VAL A 466 -9.30 -4.70 14.06
C VAL A 466 -9.94 -5.96 14.64
N ARG A 467 -11.05 -5.84 15.36
CA ARG A 467 -11.85 -6.98 15.85
C ARG A 467 -12.69 -7.65 14.76
N GLY A 468 -12.74 -7.09 13.55
CA GLY A 468 -13.57 -7.60 12.44
C GLY A 468 -15.07 -7.33 12.60
N GLU A 469 -15.46 -6.47 13.55
CA GLU A 469 -16.86 -6.07 13.80
C GLU A 469 -17.35 -5.03 12.77
N ASP A 470 -16.43 -4.22 12.24
CA ASP A 470 -16.71 -3.15 11.29
C ASP A 470 -15.89 -3.32 10.00
N ASP A 471 -16.44 -2.86 8.87
CA ASP A 471 -15.71 -2.82 7.60
C ASP A 471 -14.59 -1.76 7.62
N ALA A 472 -13.36 -2.17 7.32
CA ALA A 472 -12.21 -1.29 7.13
C ALA A 472 -12.43 -0.16 6.09
N GLY A 473 -13.33 -0.36 5.11
CA GLY A 473 -13.77 0.68 4.18
C GLY A 473 -14.48 1.88 4.82
N SER A 474 -14.80 1.79 6.12
CA SER A 474 -15.46 2.85 6.90
C SER A 474 -14.55 3.57 7.90
N LEU A 475 -13.22 3.39 7.80
CA LEU A 475 -12.24 4.03 8.71
C LEU A 475 -12.05 5.54 8.51
N GLY A 476 -12.41 6.10 7.36
CA GLY A 476 -12.17 7.50 7.01
C GLY A 476 -13.43 8.24 6.63
N GLU A 477 -13.28 9.56 6.45
CA GLU A 477 -14.41 10.47 6.15
C GLU A 477 -14.87 10.40 4.69
N ASN A 478 -14.00 9.90 3.81
CA ASN A 478 -14.25 9.71 2.39
C ASN A 478 -13.53 8.45 1.90
N PRO A 479 -13.87 7.91 0.71
CA PRO A 479 -13.33 6.64 0.24
C PRO A 479 -11.80 6.56 0.20
N ILE A 480 -11.11 7.65 -0.13
CA ILE A 480 -9.64 7.68 -0.22
C ILE A 480 -9.02 7.72 1.18
N ASP A 481 -9.59 8.49 2.10
CA ASP A 481 -9.16 8.51 3.49
C ASP A 481 -9.38 7.13 4.14
N SER A 482 -10.56 6.53 3.95
CA SER A 482 -10.88 5.18 4.45
C SER A 482 -9.88 4.14 3.96
N MET A 483 -9.63 4.12 2.65
CA MET A 483 -8.72 3.15 2.05
C MET A 483 -7.28 3.33 2.53
N GLN A 484 -6.82 4.57 2.65
CA GLN A 484 -5.47 4.84 3.13
C GLN A 484 -5.29 4.45 4.59
N ARG A 485 -6.27 4.76 5.45
CA ARG A 485 -6.29 4.31 6.85
C ARG A 485 -6.38 2.79 6.96
N ALA A 486 -7.16 2.14 6.09
CA ALA A 486 -7.22 0.69 6.03
C ALA A 486 -5.88 0.07 5.63
N PHE A 487 -5.18 0.65 4.64
CA PHE A 487 -3.85 0.17 4.25
C PHE A 487 -2.82 0.38 5.35
N ASP A 488 -2.87 1.54 6.02
CA ASP A 488 -2.04 1.86 7.17
C ASP A 488 -2.23 0.83 8.30
N LEU A 489 -3.48 0.45 8.61
CA LEU A 489 -3.80 -0.45 9.70
C LEU A 489 -3.64 -1.94 9.38
N LEU A 490 -4.05 -2.38 8.18
CA LEU A 490 -4.27 -3.81 7.89
C LEU A 490 -3.22 -4.44 6.99
N THR A 491 -2.63 -3.65 6.09
CA THR A 491 -1.79 -4.19 5.00
C THR A 491 -0.31 -3.89 5.16
N ARG A 492 0.03 -2.87 5.93
CA ARG A 492 1.40 -2.42 6.13
C ARG A 492 1.98 -3.08 7.38
N PRO A 493 3.26 -3.52 7.35
CA PRO A 493 3.93 -3.96 8.57
C PRO A 493 3.81 -2.92 9.68
N ALA A 494 3.46 -3.34 10.89
CA ALA A 494 3.19 -2.41 11.99
C ALA A 494 4.41 -1.56 12.37
N VAL A 495 5.62 -2.10 12.19
CA VAL A 495 6.89 -1.36 12.37
C VAL A 495 7.06 -0.24 11.34
N HIS A 496 6.60 -0.44 10.10
CA HIS A 496 6.63 0.62 9.08
C HIS A 496 5.62 1.72 9.42
N LEU A 497 4.41 1.37 9.87
CA LEU A 497 3.43 2.36 10.32
C LEU A 497 3.98 3.18 11.50
N HIS A 498 4.64 2.51 12.44
CA HIS A 498 5.28 3.18 13.58
C HIS A 498 6.35 4.18 13.15
N GLU A 499 7.22 3.79 12.22
CA GLU A 499 8.23 4.68 11.65
C GLU A 499 7.58 5.88 10.95
N LEU A 500 6.59 5.64 10.08
CA LEU A 500 5.87 6.71 9.38
C LEU A 500 5.22 7.71 10.35
N ALA A 501 4.54 7.22 11.39
CA ALA A 501 3.91 8.06 12.41
C ALA A 501 4.95 8.88 13.20
N THR A 502 6.09 8.27 13.53
CA THR A 502 7.18 8.91 14.27
C THR A 502 7.86 9.99 13.44
N VAL A 503 8.17 9.71 12.17
CA VAL A 503 8.74 10.68 11.24
C VAL A 503 7.74 11.82 10.99
N ALA A 504 6.46 11.52 10.79
CA ALA A 504 5.42 12.54 10.63
C ALA A 504 5.33 13.47 11.85
N GLU A 505 5.34 12.93 13.07
CA GLU A 505 5.34 13.70 14.31
C GLU A 505 6.53 14.67 14.36
N LYS A 506 7.74 14.15 14.11
CA LYS A 506 8.98 14.95 14.15
C LYS A 506 9.02 15.99 13.05
N VAL A 507 8.64 15.66 11.81
CA VAL A 507 8.66 16.60 10.67
C VAL A 507 7.62 17.71 10.85
N GLU A 508 6.43 17.40 11.36
CA GLU A 508 5.35 18.39 11.51
C GLU A 508 5.52 19.33 12.71
N THR A 509 6.15 18.86 13.79
CA THR A 509 6.36 19.64 15.03
C THR A 509 7.76 20.21 15.14
N GLY A 510 8.72 19.57 14.48
CA GLY A 510 10.10 20.01 14.41
C GLY A 510 10.27 21.15 13.43
N PRO A 511 11.46 21.77 13.44
CA PRO A 511 11.65 22.98 12.70
C PRO A 511 11.96 22.72 11.21
N PHE A 512 12.13 21.45 10.80
CA PHE A 512 12.53 20.97 9.46
C PHE A 512 11.74 21.55 8.27
N LEU A 513 10.47 21.91 8.46
CA LEU A 513 9.64 22.51 7.40
C LEU A 513 9.51 24.04 7.48
N HIS A 514 9.97 24.65 8.59
CA HIS A 514 9.64 26.01 8.98
C HIS A 514 10.83 26.71 9.67
N HIS A 515 11.97 26.79 8.99
CA HIS A 515 13.11 27.60 9.46
C HIS A 515 13.21 28.90 8.65
N LYS A 516 12.70 30.01 9.20
CA LYS A 516 12.91 31.36 8.65
C LYS A 516 13.43 32.36 9.70
N SER A 517 13.92 31.90 10.85
CA SER A 517 14.17 32.76 12.03
C SER A 517 15.63 33.18 12.25
N ASP A 518 16.64 32.52 11.67
CA ASP A 518 18.04 33.01 11.71
C ASP A 518 18.42 33.66 10.37
N PRO A 519 18.57 35.00 10.30
CA PRO A 519 18.97 35.71 9.09
C PRO A 519 20.30 35.26 8.50
N ARG A 520 21.22 34.72 9.31
CA ARG A 520 22.55 34.26 8.87
C ARG A 520 22.51 32.96 8.08
N LEU A 521 21.43 32.19 8.22
CA LEU A 521 21.24 30.91 7.54
C LEU A 521 20.22 31.02 6.38
N LYS A 522 19.73 32.23 6.09
CA LYS A 522 18.66 32.48 5.11
C LYS A 522 19.00 31.91 3.73
N ASP A 523 20.24 32.05 3.28
CA ASP A 523 20.70 31.54 1.98
C ASP A 523 20.57 30.00 1.91
N LEU A 524 21.01 29.33 2.97
CA LEU A 524 20.98 27.87 3.08
C LEU A 524 19.55 27.35 3.20
N TRP A 525 18.65 28.08 3.85
CA TRP A 525 17.22 27.75 3.90
C TRP A 525 16.56 27.85 2.52
N GLU A 526 16.93 28.84 1.70
CA GLU A 526 16.43 28.97 0.33
C GLU A 526 16.93 27.80 -0.55
N LEU A 527 18.18 27.38 -0.40
CA LEU A 527 18.72 26.20 -1.09
C LEU A 527 18.04 24.90 -0.63
N ALA A 528 17.82 24.72 0.67
CA ALA A 528 17.08 23.56 1.20
C ALA A 528 15.62 23.53 0.73
N ALA A 529 14.98 24.70 0.62
CA ALA A 529 13.63 24.81 0.06
C ALA A 529 13.58 24.44 -1.42
N PHE A 530 14.62 24.78 -2.20
CA PHE A 530 14.77 24.33 -3.58
C PHE A 530 14.87 22.79 -3.66
N GLU A 531 15.71 22.15 -2.85
CA GLU A 531 15.82 20.69 -2.81
C GLU A 531 14.50 20.02 -2.41
N ARG A 532 13.78 20.58 -1.44
CA ARG A 532 12.43 20.13 -1.07
C ARG A 532 11.44 20.26 -2.24
N PHE A 533 11.51 21.35 -3.01
CA PHE A 533 10.70 21.51 -4.21
C PHE A 533 11.03 20.45 -5.27
N GLN A 534 12.31 20.11 -5.48
CA GLN A 534 12.70 19.00 -6.36
C GLN A 534 12.09 17.67 -5.92
N ALA A 535 12.14 17.36 -4.62
CA ALA A 535 11.49 16.16 -4.09
C ALA A 535 9.98 16.16 -4.35
N ALA A 536 9.29 17.28 -4.10
CA ALA A 536 7.85 17.43 -4.35
C ALA A 536 7.50 17.28 -5.84
N PHE A 537 8.33 17.84 -6.73
CA PHE A 537 8.21 17.70 -8.18
C PHE A 537 8.30 16.24 -8.60
N TYR A 538 9.31 15.49 -8.14
CA TYR A 538 9.47 14.09 -8.53
C TYR A 538 8.38 13.19 -7.96
N VAL A 539 7.89 13.43 -6.74
CA VAL A 539 6.74 12.70 -6.18
C VAL A 539 5.47 12.96 -7.01
N ALA A 540 5.21 14.21 -7.42
CA ALA A 540 4.06 14.54 -8.27
C ALA A 540 4.20 13.93 -9.68
N SER A 541 5.39 14.04 -10.29
CA SER A 541 5.72 13.49 -11.60
C SER A 541 5.57 11.97 -11.62
N HIS A 542 5.98 11.29 -10.55
CA HIS A 542 5.75 9.86 -10.33
C HIS A 542 4.26 9.52 -10.37
N ARG A 543 3.43 10.25 -9.63
CA ARG A 543 1.96 10.04 -9.62
C ARG A 543 1.35 10.23 -11.01
N ASN A 544 1.87 11.17 -11.80
CA ASN A 544 1.46 11.36 -13.19
C ASN A 544 1.86 10.19 -14.10
N VAL A 545 3.11 9.71 -14.01
CA VAL A 545 3.55 8.51 -14.75
C VAL A 545 2.75 7.28 -14.32
N HIS A 546 2.43 7.13 -13.03
CA HIS A 546 1.57 6.06 -12.53
C HIS A 546 0.14 6.15 -13.11
N GLY A 547 -0.43 7.35 -13.20
CA GLY A 547 -1.71 7.56 -13.89
C GLY A 547 -1.66 7.17 -15.37
N LYS A 548 -0.58 7.51 -16.08
CA LYS A 548 -0.36 7.09 -17.47
C LYS A 548 -0.18 5.58 -17.60
N TYR A 549 0.52 4.95 -16.66
CA TYR A 549 0.69 3.51 -16.60
C TYR A 549 -0.66 2.81 -16.42
N VAL A 550 -1.49 3.25 -15.47
CA VAL A 550 -2.85 2.70 -15.30
C VAL A 550 -3.72 2.91 -16.52
N LEU A 551 -3.65 4.08 -17.15
CA LEU A 551 -4.36 4.32 -18.41
C LEU A 551 -3.95 3.30 -19.48
N LYS A 552 -2.64 3.11 -19.70
CA LYS A 552 -2.09 2.22 -20.73
C LYS A 552 -2.34 0.74 -20.41
N MET A 553 -2.07 0.31 -19.19
CA MET A 553 -2.02 -1.11 -18.81
C MET A 553 -3.35 -1.67 -18.27
N ILE A 554 -4.28 -0.80 -17.84
CA ILE A 554 -5.58 -1.22 -17.26
C ILE A 554 -6.75 -0.68 -18.10
N TYR A 555 -6.82 0.65 -18.25
CA TYR A 555 -7.98 1.26 -18.89
C TYR A 555 -8.05 1.00 -20.39
N GLN A 556 -6.91 0.72 -21.04
CA GLN A 556 -6.82 0.47 -22.48
C GLN A 556 -6.63 -1.01 -22.84
N THR A 557 -6.47 -1.89 -21.85
CA THR A 557 -6.29 -3.33 -22.07
C THR A 557 -7.59 -4.10 -21.89
N LYS A 558 -7.66 -5.29 -22.49
CA LYS A 558 -8.77 -6.22 -22.28
C LYS A 558 -8.50 -6.99 -20.98
N PRO A 559 -9.41 -6.97 -20.00
CA PRO A 559 -9.23 -7.73 -18.77
C PRO A 559 -9.36 -9.24 -19.06
N VAL A 560 -8.71 -10.04 -18.21
CA VAL A 560 -8.82 -11.51 -18.24
C VAL A 560 -9.43 -12.00 -16.92
N GLY A 561 -9.97 -13.23 -16.93
CA GLY A 561 -10.44 -13.89 -15.70
C GLY A 561 -11.59 -13.19 -14.97
N GLY A 562 -12.36 -12.33 -15.64
CA GLY A 562 -13.46 -11.59 -15.02
C GLY A 562 -13.05 -10.34 -14.22
N GLN A 563 -11.83 -9.83 -14.42
CA GLN A 563 -11.38 -8.58 -13.81
C GLN A 563 -12.14 -7.35 -14.35
N SER A 564 -12.37 -6.35 -13.50
CA SER A 564 -12.83 -5.01 -13.90
C SER A 564 -11.69 -4.19 -14.49
N ARG A 565 -11.99 -3.29 -15.44
CA ARG A 565 -11.09 -2.26 -15.95
C ARG A 565 -11.16 -0.97 -15.14
N ALA A 566 -12.24 -0.75 -14.39
CA ALA A 566 -12.40 0.43 -13.56
C ALA A 566 -11.74 0.29 -12.19
N GLU A 567 -11.75 -0.90 -11.58
CA GLU A 567 -11.25 -1.10 -10.21
C GLU A 567 -9.76 -1.47 -10.14
N GLY A 568 -9.02 -0.99 -9.15
CA GLY A 568 -7.68 -1.47 -8.81
C GLY A 568 -7.71 -2.82 -8.08
N THR A 569 -6.55 -3.48 -8.00
CA THR A 569 -6.36 -4.74 -7.26
C THR A 569 -6.60 -4.60 -5.75
N GLY A 570 -6.31 -3.41 -5.20
CA GLY A 570 -6.67 -3.00 -3.84
C GLY A 570 -8.09 -2.43 -3.70
N GLY A 571 -9.00 -2.65 -4.66
CA GLY A 571 -10.40 -2.22 -4.57
C GLY A 571 -10.64 -0.72 -4.75
N SER A 572 -9.70 0.03 -5.35
CA SER A 572 -9.87 1.46 -5.64
C SER A 572 -10.66 1.69 -6.93
N THR A 573 -11.56 2.67 -6.95
CA THR A 573 -12.23 3.13 -8.19
C THR A 573 -11.64 4.46 -8.66
N PRO A 574 -11.80 4.84 -9.94
CA PRO A 574 -11.51 6.20 -10.39
C PRO A 574 -12.40 7.17 -9.58
N PRO A 575 -11.91 8.35 -9.15
CA PRO A 575 -10.75 9.08 -9.65
C PRO A 575 -9.44 8.90 -8.83
N PHE A 576 -9.30 7.83 -8.05
CA PHE A 576 -8.25 7.66 -7.01
C PHE A 576 -6.89 8.32 -7.32
N LEU A 577 -6.21 7.93 -8.40
CA LEU A 577 -4.85 8.43 -8.72
C LEU A 577 -4.76 9.93 -8.98
N LYS A 578 -5.80 10.55 -9.57
CA LYS A 578 -5.86 12.01 -9.76
C LYS A 578 -5.90 12.71 -8.41
N THR A 579 -6.66 12.18 -7.45
CA THR A 579 -6.72 12.78 -6.12
C THR A 579 -5.37 12.68 -5.39
N PHE A 580 -4.61 11.59 -5.55
CA PHE A 580 -3.23 11.56 -5.04
C PHE A 580 -2.38 12.62 -5.72
N PHE A 581 -2.44 12.73 -7.05
CA PHE A 581 -1.70 13.77 -7.76
C PHE A 581 -2.05 15.18 -7.22
N ASP A 582 -3.33 15.49 -7.04
CA ASP A 582 -3.79 16.79 -6.54
C ASP A 582 -3.28 17.11 -5.13
N GLN A 583 -3.21 16.09 -4.26
CA GLN A 583 -2.68 16.22 -2.91
C GLN A 583 -1.19 16.58 -2.89
N THR A 584 -0.39 16.16 -3.87
CA THR A 584 1.03 16.53 -3.98
C THR A 584 1.23 17.81 -4.78
N PHE A 585 0.41 18.02 -5.81
CA PHE A 585 0.49 19.19 -6.68
C PHE A 585 0.32 20.49 -5.89
N GLY A 586 -0.67 20.57 -5.00
CA GLY A 586 -0.91 21.77 -4.18
C GLY A 586 0.33 22.22 -3.39
N PRO A 587 0.92 21.35 -2.55
CA PRO A 587 2.18 21.63 -1.86
C PRO A 587 3.35 21.97 -2.79
N ALA A 588 3.53 21.24 -3.90
CA ALA A 588 4.61 21.50 -4.85
C ALA A 588 4.50 22.90 -5.49
N MET A 589 3.29 23.30 -5.90
CA MET A 589 3.04 24.64 -6.47
C MET A 589 3.24 25.75 -5.44
N THR A 590 2.83 25.52 -4.20
CA THR A 590 3.07 26.47 -3.09
C THR A 590 4.57 26.70 -2.89
N LEU A 591 5.36 25.63 -2.87
CA LEU A 591 6.82 25.73 -2.75
C LEU A 591 7.44 26.48 -3.94
N SER A 592 6.99 26.20 -5.16
CA SER A 592 7.42 26.93 -6.36
C SER A 592 7.09 28.43 -6.27
N ASP A 593 5.86 28.78 -5.87
CA ASP A 593 5.42 30.16 -5.71
C ASP A 593 6.26 30.91 -4.67
N GLU A 594 6.56 30.27 -3.53
CA GLU A 594 7.41 30.84 -2.50
C GLU A 594 8.84 31.08 -2.99
N LEU A 595 9.44 30.11 -3.70
CA LEU A 595 10.79 30.25 -4.24
C LEU A 595 10.89 31.32 -5.33
N LEU A 596 9.87 31.46 -6.19
CA LEU A 596 9.87 32.48 -7.25
C LEU A 596 9.56 33.88 -6.73
N ARG A 597 8.72 34.01 -5.70
CA ARG A 597 8.33 35.31 -5.13
C ARG A 597 9.36 35.83 -4.13
N ASP A 598 9.82 34.95 -3.24
CA ASP A 598 10.61 35.33 -2.06
C ASP A 598 12.09 34.91 -2.18
N GLY A 599 12.43 34.03 -3.15
CA GLY A 599 13.78 33.54 -3.36
C GLY A 599 14.68 34.59 -4.01
N ARG A 600 15.90 34.70 -3.50
CA ARG A 600 16.85 35.71 -3.94
C ARG A 600 17.65 35.24 -5.15
N PRO A 601 17.64 35.98 -6.28
CA PRO A 601 18.39 35.59 -7.47
C PRO A 601 19.89 35.41 -7.23
N GLU A 602 20.47 36.18 -6.31
CA GLU A 602 21.88 36.07 -5.92
C GLU A 602 22.21 34.79 -5.14
N VAL A 603 21.21 34.16 -4.51
CA VAL A 603 21.36 32.89 -3.76
C VAL A 603 21.06 31.69 -4.64
N LEU A 604 19.89 31.70 -5.30
CA LEU A 604 19.45 30.57 -6.12
C LEU A 604 20.27 30.46 -7.42
N GLY A 605 20.66 31.60 -7.99
CA GLY A 605 21.28 31.69 -9.31
C GLY A 605 20.28 31.44 -10.45
N SER A 606 20.67 31.84 -11.67
CA SER A 606 19.83 31.68 -12.87
C SER A 606 19.47 30.21 -13.14
N ALA A 607 20.43 29.29 -13.02
CA ALA A 607 20.22 27.87 -13.31
C ALA A 607 19.13 27.21 -12.44
N ARG A 608 19.04 27.56 -11.14
CA ARG A 608 17.98 27.03 -10.28
C ARG A 608 16.63 27.69 -10.56
N LEU A 609 16.62 28.99 -10.82
CA LEU A 609 15.39 29.70 -11.20
C LEU A 609 14.81 29.14 -12.51
N ASP A 610 15.66 28.85 -13.50
CA ASP A 610 15.27 28.20 -14.74
C ASP A 610 14.72 26.78 -14.49
N THR A 611 15.38 26.01 -13.64
CA THR A 611 14.90 24.69 -13.20
C THR A 611 13.53 24.78 -12.51
N ILE A 612 13.33 25.74 -11.61
CA ILE A 612 12.04 25.95 -10.92
C ILE A 612 10.93 26.23 -11.93
N ASN A 613 11.18 27.15 -12.88
CA ASN A 613 10.21 27.48 -13.92
C ASN A 613 9.90 26.29 -14.83
N ALA A 614 10.92 25.53 -15.24
CA ALA A 614 10.76 24.34 -16.08
C ALA A 614 9.93 23.25 -15.39
N MET A 615 10.25 22.93 -14.12
CA MET A 615 9.53 21.96 -13.30
C MET A 615 8.07 22.39 -13.06
N ARG A 616 7.84 23.67 -12.74
CA ARG A 616 6.50 24.23 -12.57
C ARG A 616 5.66 24.06 -13.84
N ALA A 617 6.19 24.49 -14.99
CA ALA A 617 5.50 24.36 -16.26
C ALA A 617 5.21 22.89 -16.61
N GLN A 618 6.08 21.96 -16.21
CA GLN A 618 5.82 20.53 -16.35
C GLN A 618 4.66 20.08 -15.47
N LEU A 619 4.63 20.41 -14.18
CA LEU A 619 3.54 20.04 -13.27
C LEU A 619 2.17 20.51 -13.78
N GLU A 620 2.10 21.71 -14.35
CA GLU A 620 0.87 22.24 -14.96
C GLU A 620 0.41 21.39 -16.17
N ARG A 621 1.33 20.92 -17.02
CA ARG A 621 1.02 19.99 -18.11
C ARG A 621 0.56 18.63 -17.58
N GLU A 622 1.18 18.15 -16.51
CA GLU A 622 0.84 16.87 -15.87
C GLU A 622 -0.54 16.90 -15.21
N MET A 623 -0.94 18.03 -14.63
CA MET A 623 -2.30 18.24 -14.11
C MET A 623 -3.36 18.02 -15.20
N GLN A 624 -3.12 18.54 -16.41
CA GLN A 624 -4.01 18.34 -17.54
C GLN A 624 -4.03 16.86 -17.98
N ALA A 625 -2.87 16.19 -17.99
CA ALA A 625 -2.78 14.77 -18.33
C ALA A 625 -3.56 13.90 -17.32
N MET A 626 -3.41 14.17 -16.03
CA MET A 626 -4.11 13.44 -14.97
C MET A 626 -5.62 13.68 -14.98
N THR A 627 -6.07 14.85 -15.42
CA THR A 627 -7.50 15.10 -15.66
C THR A 627 -8.07 14.19 -16.75
N ARG A 628 -7.31 13.94 -17.83
CA ARG A 628 -7.71 12.99 -18.89
C ARG A 628 -7.76 11.55 -18.38
N VAL A 629 -6.77 11.15 -17.56
CA VAL A 629 -6.76 9.82 -16.92
C VAL A 629 -8.01 9.63 -16.06
N GLN A 630 -8.35 10.63 -15.24
CA GLN A 630 -9.55 10.62 -14.41
C GLN A 630 -10.83 10.46 -15.24
N GLN A 631 -11.01 11.29 -16.27
CA GLN A 631 -12.18 11.24 -17.15
C GLN A 631 -12.34 9.85 -17.76
N LYS A 632 -11.26 9.27 -18.28
CA LYS A 632 -11.32 7.93 -18.87
C LYS A 632 -11.71 6.85 -17.88
N GLY A 633 -11.17 6.91 -16.66
CA GLY A 633 -11.54 5.98 -15.59
C GLY A 633 -13.04 6.07 -15.24
N LEU A 634 -13.57 7.28 -15.08
CA LEU A 634 -14.99 7.50 -14.76
C LEU A 634 -15.93 7.01 -15.87
N GLU A 635 -15.54 7.19 -17.14
CA GLU A 635 -16.28 6.63 -18.28
C GLU A 635 -16.37 5.10 -18.21
N LEU A 636 -15.25 4.44 -17.92
CA LEU A 636 -15.20 2.98 -17.81
C LEU A 636 -16.00 2.46 -16.63
N GLU A 637 -15.90 3.09 -15.46
CA GLU A 637 -16.69 2.74 -14.27
C GLU A 637 -18.19 2.83 -14.57
N LYS A 638 -18.62 3.90 -15.24
CA LYS A 638 -20.01 4.08 -15.65
C LYS A 638 -20.47 2.98 -16.61
N ALA A 639 -19.65 2.63 -17.60
CA ALA A 639 -19.96 1.59 -18.59
C ALA A 639 -20.05 0.19 -17.95
N GLU A 640 -19.14 -0.14 -17.03
CA GLU A 640 -19.15 -1.43 -16.34
C GLU A 640 -20.36 -1.55 -15.40
N ARG A 641 -20.70 -0.49 -14.66
CA ARG A 641 -21.91 -0.48 -13.81
C ARG A 641 -23.19 -0.65 -14.63
N ALA A 642 -23.29 0.00 -15.79
CA ALA A 642 -24.43 -0.17 -16.68
C ALA A 642 -24.56 -1.62 -17.18
N SER A 643 -23.43 -2.27 -17.47
CA SER A 643 -23.39 -3.66 -17.96
C SER A 643 -23.68 -4.68 -16.85
N ALA A 644 -23.41 -4.37 -15.58
CA ALA A 644 -23.71 -5.25 -14.45
C ALA A 644 -25.19 -5.22 -14.02
N HIS A 645 -25.94 -4.19 -14.44
CA HIS A 645 -27.38 -4.04 -14.17
C HIS A 645 -28.27 -4.52 -15.32
N ALA A 646 -27.69 -4.80 -16.48
CA ALA A 646 -28.33 -5.41 -17.65
C ALA A 646 -28.13 -6.94 -17.60
#